data_AF-M2TD89-F1
#
_entry.id   AF-M2TD89-F1
#
_cell.length_a   1.000
_cell.length_b   1.000
_cell.length_c   1.000
_cell.angle_alpha   90.00
_cell.angle_beta   90.00
_cell.angle_gamma   90.00
#
_symmetry.space_group_name_H-M   'P 1'
#
loop_
_entity.id
_entity.type
_entity.pdbx_description
1 polymer ?
#
loop_
_entity_poly.entity_id
_entity_poly.type
_entity_poly.pdbx_seq_one_letter_code
_entity_poly.pdbx_strand_id
1 'polypeptide(L)'
;MLPPPVRRNSLCFFCAFAARSRLQPPRLLPITPVAHRSSTSKRPKGSSQHVPLRIANPFRSDSAGPGSRIIQEKLLKVEKDLATPEYLESLHISKNDFDIKWRAFKKSIDVQINRRAPELQTLVGEARRGKDTLQRWLRQRFYSQIYGENFTVAELENQKEVADLRYPAEWYPATREIPRTVHMHVGPTNSGKTYHALKRLEEVKSGIYLGPLRLLAHEVYTRLDAKGKACALVTGEEQRMPQGERAYMYSCTVEMAPLNTHFDVAVIDEIQMISHPERGWAWTQAFLGLQAREIHLCGEARTVPLMRELCALVGDKIHVHEYNRLTPLKVEPKSLGGKLNNLQKGDCIVAFTVLGIHALRREIERKTGRKCAIVYGSLPPETRAQQARLFNDPDNEYDYLVASDAIGMGLNLAIKRVIFESTMKTDGVKYASLQISDLKQIAGRAGRYKTAHQAVNADSKQVSVANGAIDPVIGLDDKHSDADEIKAPESKTVGWVTTLEHEDHKYLKSGMEKEPEEIKAAGLFPPSQIVERFANYFPPGTPFSYIMLRLHDISNIHPRFYLCTLKDQLAIADAIHTVKNLSVQDRITICAAPINMRSAPERNFLRRLTECIAEGKSGNLLDIECLPLDIMDQPSSGDREYLYKLEQLHKMIVCYLWLSYRFPNVFTTRALANYTKKLVEDQIENTLSEFSFTEQVRLKQKKSRDQARKKMELDAEGAAMQVEGDQSQASDGLTNEAKKILDNPTFAASTRSIVDDANKYPDDAPVSEVASLTAEQESGAGKFSGEAGELLKG
;
A
#
# COMPACT_ATOMS: atom_id res chain seq x y z
N MET A 1 -19.99 -35.85 -38.77
CA MET A 1 -19.63 -34.88 -39.81
C MET A 1 -19.82 -33.48 -39.24
N LEU A 2 -18.70 -32.82 -38.93
CA LEU A 2 -18.61 -31.46 -38.38
C LEU A 2 -18.07 -30.54 -39.48
N PRO A 3 -18.58 -29.30 -39.64
CA PRO A 3 -18.06 -28.36 -40.62
C PRO A 3 -16.75 -27.70 -40.12
N PRO A 4 -15.83 -27.31 -41.04
CA PRO A 4 -14.52 -26.76 -40.71
C PRO A 4 -14.57 -25.28 -40.30
N PRO A 5 -13.52 -24.76 -39.62
CA PRO A 5 -13.50 -23.42 -39.05
C PRO A 5 -13.17 -22.32 -40.08
N VAL A 6 -13.84 -21.17 -39.95
CA VAL A 6 -13.66 -19.97 -40.77
C VAL A 6 -12.35 -19.26 -40.40
N ARG A 7 -11.53 -18.97 -41.43
CA ARG A 7 -10.21 -18.34 -41.34
C ARG A 7 -10.29 -16.83 -41.05
N ARG A 8 -9.25 -16.35 -40.38
CA ARG A 8 -8.91 -14.95 -40.07
C ARG A 8 -8.79 -14.08 -41.33
N ASN A 9 -9.46 -12.91 -41.33
CA ASN A 9 -9.24 -11.86 -42.31
C ASN A 9 -7.89 -11.18 -42.09
N SER A 10 -7.03 -11.27 -43.09
CA SER A 10 -5.81 -10.49 -43.26
C SER A 10 -6.18 -9.23 -44.05
N LEU A 11 -5.94 -8.05 -43.48
CA LEU A 11 -6.03 -6.79 -44.22
C LEU A 11 -4.64 -6.39 -44.71
N CYS A 12 -4.59 -6.11 -46.02
CA CYS A 12 -3.43 -5.79 -46.83
C CYS A 12 -2.79 -4.44 -46.44
N PHE A 13 -1.45 -4.42 -46.42
CA PHE A 13 -0.57 -3.34 -45.96
C PHE A 13 -0.52 -2.09 -46.87
N PHE A 14 -1.31 -2.02 -47.95
CA PHE A 14 -1.22 -0.94 -48.96
C PHE A 14 -2.48 -0.11 -49.17
N CYS A 15 -3.59 -0.36 -48.45
CA CYS A 15 -4.85 0.39 -48.64
C CYS A 15 -5.07 1.56 -47.67
N ALA A 16 -4.12 1.89 -46.78
CA ALA A 16 -4.28 2.95 -45.78
C ALA A 16 -3.79 4.35 -46.23
N PHE A 17 -3.41 4.52 -47.50
CA PHE A 17 -2.70 5.72 -47.98
C PHE A 17 -3.43 6.46 -49.12
N ALA A 18 -4.72 6.80 -48.98
CA ALA A 18 -5.36 7.81 -49.84
C ALA A 18 -6.76 8.23 -49.35
N ALA A 19 -6.86 9.21 -48.45
CA ALA A 19 -7.99 10.17 -48.39
C ALA A 19 -7.68 11.38 -47.48
N ARG A 20 -7.02 12.37 -48.11
CA ARG A 20 -6.96 13.82 -47.87
C ARG A 20 -8.01 14.43 -46.91
N SER A 21 -7.61 15.12 -45.82
CA SER A 21 -7.12 16.51 -45.68
C SER A 21 -8.20 17.62 -45.65
N ARG A 22 -8.21 18.46 -44.60
CA ARG A 22 -8.60 19.88 -44.66
C ARG A 22 -7.62 20.75 -43.85
N LEU A 23 -7.13 21.78 -44.54
CA LEU A 23 -6.14 22.79 -44.14
C LEU A 23 -6.74 23.91 -43.28
N GLN A 24 -5.91 24.54 -42.42
CA GLN A 24 -5.63 26.00 -42.33
C GLN A 24 -4.86 26.35 -41.01
N PRO A 25 -4.16 27.51 -40.88
CA PRO A 25 -2.96 27.97 -41.60
C PRO A 25 -1.79 28.34 -40.62
N PRO A 26 -0.56 28.65 -41.10
CA PRO A 26 0.57 28.96 -40.21
C PRO A 26 0.60 30.44 -39.82
N ARG A 27 0.86 30.76 -38.54
CA ARG A 27 1.18 32.12 -38.09
C ARG A 27 2.69 32.32 -37.99
N LEU A 28 3.16 33.25 -38.82
CA LEU A 28 4.50 33.83 -38.87
C LEU A 28 4.75 34.73 -37.65
N LEU A 29 5.95 34.68 -37.09
CA LEU A 29 6.58 35.79 -36.36
C LEU A 29 8.08 35.87 -36.69
N PRO A 30 8.69 37.06 -36.59
CA PRO A 30 9.65 37.55 -37.57
C PRO A 30 11.10 37.29 -37.21
N ILE A 31 11.90 37.06 -38.25
CA ILE A 31 13.36 37.03 -38.22
C ILE A 31 13.86 38.47 -38.32
N THR A 32 14.67 38.91 -37.37
CA THR A 32 15.56 40.07 -37.52
C THR A 32 17.02 39.63 -37.37
N PRO A 33 17.91 39.99 -38.30
CA PRO A 33 19.31 39.57 -38.32
C PRO A 33 20.23 40.65 -37.76
N VAL A 34 21.29 40.30 -37.00
CA VAL A 34 22.54 41.09 -36.98
C VAL A 34 23.73 40.18 -36.64
N ALA A 35 24.80 40.31 -37.43
CA ALA A 35 26.05 39.59 -37.35
C ALA A 35 27.14 40.30 -36.53
N HIS A 36 28.08 39.49 -36.02
CA HIS A 36 29.50 39.73 -35.67
C HIS A 36 29.97 41.01 -34.96
N ARG A 37 30.74 40.81 -33.88
CA ARG A 37 32.13 41.33 -33.81
C ARG A 37 33.01 40.61 -32.79
N SER A 38 34.18 40.21 -33.26
CA SER A 38 35.38 39.86 -32.51
C SER A 38 36.06 41.11 -31.96
N SER A 39 36.66 41.01 -30.77
CA SER A 39 37.74 41.91 -30.36
C SER A 39 38.67 41.25 -29.34
N THR A 40 39.92 41.10 -29.75
CA THR A 40 41.11 40.82 -28.96
C THR A 40 41.61 42.12 -28.30
N SER A 41 41.95 42.12 -27.00
CA SER A 41 43.09 42.91 -26.48
C SER A 41 43.42 42.72 -24.99
N LYS A 42 44.70 42.39 -24.77
CA LYS A 42 45.67 42.94 -23.80
C LYS A 42 45.53 42.72 -22.29
N ARG A 43 46.52 41.96 -21.80
CA ARG A 43 47.11 41.94 -20.44
C ARG A 43 47.51 43.35 -19.94
N PRO A 44 47.69 43.47 -18.61
CA PRO A 44 48.92 44.03 -18.07
C PRO A 44 49.65 43.05 -17.14
N LYS A 45 50.98 43.15 -17.15
CA LYS A 45 51.93 42.52 -16.21
C LYS A 45 52.03 43.39 -14.95
N GLY A 46 52.10 42.77 -13.78
CA GLY A 46 52.49 43.39 -12.50
C GLY A 46 53.20 42.34 -11.64
N SER A 47 54.31 42.73 -11.04
CA SER A 47 55.42 41.92 -10.54
C SER A 47 55.23 41.26 -9.17
N SER A 48 56.07 40.25 -8.95
CA SER A 48 56.19 39.32 -7.80
C SER A 48 56.39 39.95 -6.41
N GLN A 49 55.89 39.26 -5.38
CA GLN A 49 56.63 38.96 -4.14
C GLN A 49 56.29 37.54 -3.65
N HIS A 50 57.35 36.77 -3.34
CA HIS A 50 57.37 35.35 -2.97
C HIS A 50 57.35 35.15 -1.45
N VAL A 51 56.58 34.18 -0.94
CA VAL A 51 56.87 33.40 0.30
C VAL A 51 56.29 31.97 0.10
N PRO A 52 56.96 30.87 0.49
CA PRO A 52 56.91 29.60 -0.25
C PRO A 52 55.79 28.67 0.20
N LEU A 53 54.99 28.19 -0.75
CA LEU A 53 54.08 27.07 -0.54
C LEU A 53 54.81 25.75 -0.81
N ARG A 54 54.93 24.93 0.24
CA ARG A 54 55.31 23.51 0.16
C ARG A 54 54.50 22.83 -0.95
N ILE A 55 55.21 22.30 -1.94
CA ILE A 55 54.66 21.38 -2.94
C ILE A 55 54.26 20.10 -2.21
N ALA A 56 52.98 19.99 -1.86
CA ALA A 56 52.35 18.71 -1.57
C ALA A 56 51.65 18.25 -2.86
N ASN A 57 52.10 17.11 -3.39
CA ASN A 57 51.52 16.41 -4.51
C ASN A 57 49.97 16.34 -4.38
N PRO A 58 49.16 16.79 -5.37
CA PRO A 58 47.70 16.76 -5.26
C PRO A 58 47.08 15.36 -5.45
N PHE A 59 47.90 14.30 -5.57
CA PHE A 59 47.44 12.96 -5.95
C PHE A 59 47.35 11.93 -4.81
N ARG A 60 47.46 12.35 -3.55
CA ARG A 60 47.11 11.48 -2.41
C ARG A 60 46.48 12.28 -1.28
N SER A 61 45.21 12.66 -1.46
CA SER A 61 44.33 12.92 -0.31
C SER A 61 43.71 11.60 0.10
N ASP A 62 44.23 11.02 1.18
CA ASP A 62 43.66 9.87 1.86
C ASP A 62 42.42 10.32 2.67
N SER A 63 41.37 10.75 1.96
CA SER A 63 40.17 11.35 2.54
C SER A 63 38.91 10.57 2.15
N ALA A 64 38.95 9.24 2.25
CA ALA A 64 37.75 8.42 2.19
C ALA A 64 36.92 8.63 3.47
N GLY A 65 36.12 9.71 3.50
CA GLY A 65 35.15 9.92 4.58
C GLY A 65 34.22 8.70 4.73
N PRO A 66 33.62 8.49 5.91
CA PRO A 66 32.81 7.30 6.19
C PRO A 66 31.62 7.09 5.23
N GLY A 67 31.18 8.13 4.51
CA GLY A 67 30.18 7.99 3.44
C GLY A 67 30.71 7.34 2.15
N SER A 68 31.98 7.57 1.80
CA SER A 68 32.61 7.00 0.60
C SER A 68 32.77 5.48 0.70
N ARG A 69 33.07 4.97 1.90
CA ARG A 69 33.20 3.52 2.13
C ARG A 69 31.88 2.78 1.91
N ILE A 70 30.77 3.32 2.40
CA ILE A 70 29.43 2.75 2.23
C ILE A 70 29.04 2.68 0.75
N ILE A 71 29.36 3.73 -0.02
CA ILE A 71 29.10 3.74 -1.47
C ILE A 71 29.93 2.66 -2.16
N GLN A 72 31.22 2.55 -1.84
CA GLN A 72 32.10 1.54 -2.44
C GLN A 72 31.66 0.11 -2.11
N GLU A 73 31.26 -0.16 -0.87
CA GLU A 73 30.74 -1.46 -0.45
C GLU A 73 29.47 -1.84 -1.23
N LYS A 74 28.51 -0.91 -1.34
CA LYS A 74 27.28 -1.13 -2.11
C LYS A 74 27.57 -1.27 -3.60
N LEU A 75 28.52 -0.52 -4.15
CA LEU A 75 28.91 -0.59 -5.55
C LEU A 75 29.54 -1.96 -5.88
N LEU A 76 30.38 -2.51 -5.00
CA LEU A 76 30.90 -3.87 -5.14
C LEU A 76 29.80 -4.94 -5.10
N LYS A 77 28.78 -4.74 -4.26
CA LYS A 77 27.63 -5.67 -4.20
C LYS A 77 26.83 -5.63 -5.51
N VAL A 78 26.53 -4.44 -6.03
CA VAL A 78 25.85 -4.29 -7.34
C VAL A 78 26.68 -4.89 -8.47
N GLU A 79 28.00 -4.69 -8.47
CA GLU A 79 28.91 -5.30 -9.44
C GLU A 79 28.80 -6.82 -9.45
N LYS A 80 28.86 -7.45 -8.27
CA LYS A 80 28.72 -8.91 -8.13
C LYS A 80 27.36 -9.41 -8.60
N ASP A 81 26.28 -8.70 -8.25
CA ASP A 81 24.92 -9.08 -8.63
C ASP A 81 24.75 -9.05 -10.17
N LEU A 82 25.25 -7.99 -10.82
CA LEU A 82 25.11 -7.78 -12.28
C LEU A 82 26.11 -8.58 -13.12
N ALA A 83 27.28 -8.93 -12.56
CA ALA A 83 28.32 -9.70 -13.26
C ALA A 83 28.03 -11.21 -13.33
N THR A 84 26.90 -11.66 -12.80
CA THR A 84 26.47 -13.07 -12.90
C THR A 84 26.22 -13.45 -14.37
N PRO A 85 26.69 -14.63 -14.85
CA PRO A 85 26.55 -15.02 -16.25
C PRO A 85 25.10 -15.01 -16.76
N GLU A 86 24.16 -15.45 -15.93
CA GLU A 86 22.72 -15.44 -16.23
C GLU A 86 22.20 -14.02 -16.48
N TYR A 87 22.68 -13.04 -15.73
CA TYR A 87 22.25 -11.65 -15.82
C TYR A 87 22.90 -10.93 -17.01
N LEU A 88 24.17 -11.20 -17.29
CA LEU A 88 24.83 -10.68 -18.49
C LEU A 88 24.17 -11.19 -19.77
N GLU A 89 23.76 -12.46 -19.78
CA GLU A 89 23.00 -13.04 -20.88
C GLU A 89 21.62 -12.36 -21.02
N SER A 90 20.91 -12.11 -19.92
CA SER A 90 19.59 -11.46 -19.96
C SER A 90 19.65 -9.99 -20.39
N LEU A 91 20.76 -9.29 -20.10
CA LEU A 91 21.00 -7.92 -20.57
C LEU A 91 21.46 -7.85 -22.03
N HIS A 92 21.81 -8.99 -22.66
CA HIS A 92 22.46 -9.08 -23.97
C HIS A 92 23.79 -8.30 -24.05
N ILE A 93 24.61 -8.35 -22.99
CA ILE A 93 25.91 -7.65 -22.92
C ILE A 93 27.04 -8.67 -22.73
N SER A 94 28.11 -8.54 -23.52
CA SER A 94 29.31 -9.39 -23.34
C SER A 94 30.05 -9.01 -22.04
N LYS A 95 30.74 -9.97 -21.42
CA LYS A 95 31.50 -9.71 -20.19
C LYS A 95 32.53 -8.57 -20.37
N ASN A 96 33.20 -8.52 -21.52
CA ASN A 96 34.17 -7.47 -21.83
C ASN A 96 33.51 -6.08 -21.94
N ASP A 97 32.34 -6.00 -22.59
CA ASP A 97 31.60 -4.75 -22.71
C ASP A 97 31.05 -4.28 -21.36
N PHE A 98 30.59 -5.23 -20.53
CA PHE A 98 30.18 -4.95 -19.15
C PHE A 98 31.33 -4.34 -18.36
N ASP A 99 32.53 -4.93 -18.38
CA ASP A 99 33.69 -4.43 -17.65
C ASP A 99 34.11 -3.02 -18.08
N ILE A 100 34.01 -2.72 -19.39
CA ILE A 100 34.30 -1.38 -19.93
C ILE A 100 33.26 -0.37 -19.43
N LYS A 101 31.97 -0.68 -19.58
CA LYS A 101 30.85 0.19 -19.16
C LYS A 101 30.84 0.39 -17.64
N TRP A 102 31.11 -0.67 -16.87
CA TRP A 102 31.21 -0.62 -15.42
C TRP A 102 32.36 0.27 -14.95
N ARG A 103 33.54 0.17 -15.58
CA ARG A 103 34.67 1.07 -15.31
C ARG A 103 34.34 2.53 -15.59
N ALA A 104 33.61 2.82 -16.67
CA ALA A 104 33.15 4.18 -16.98
C ALA A 104 32.13 4.68 -15.93
N PHE A 105 31.16 3.85 -15.55
CA PHE A 105 30.19 4.15 -14.50
C PHE A 105 30.86 4.44 -13.15
N LYS A 106 31.80 3.59 -12.72
CA LYS A 106 32.56 3.79 -11.47
C LYS A 106 33.29 5.13 -11.44
N LYS A 107 33.97 5.50 -12.54
CA LYS A 107 34.62 6.81 -12.67
C LYS A 107 33.61 7.97 -12.54
N SER A 108 32.43 7.85 -13.14
CA SER A 108 31.36 8.85 -13.03
C SER A 108 30.89 9.02 -11.58
N ILE A 109 30.67 7.91 -10.86
CA ILE A 109 30.30 7.93 -9.44
C ILE A 109 31.43 8.51 -8.57
N ASP A 110 32.69 8.16 -8.81
CA ASP A 110 33.83 8.71 -8.07
C ASP A 110 33.92 10.25 -8.22
N VAL A 111 33.63 10.78 -9.42
CA VAL A 111 33.53 12.23 -9.64
C VAL A 111 32.39 12.85 -8.83
N GLN A 112 31.23 12.18 -8.76
CA GLN A 112 30.09 12.67 -7.96
C GLN A 112 30.35 12.62 -6.44
N ILE A 113 31.09 11.61 -5.97
CA ILE A 113 31.56 11.52 -4.58
C ILE A 113 32.45 12.72 -4.28
N ASN A 114 33.42 13.01 -5.15
CA ASN A 114 34.34 14.14 -5.00
C ASN A 114 33.61 15.49 -5.03
N ARG A 115 32.55 15.62 -5.86
CA ARG A 115 31.70 16.81 -5.95
C ARG A 115 30.68 16.94 -4.82
N ARG A 116 30.57 15.95 -3.92
CA ARG A 116 29.63 15.97 -2.78
C ARG A 116 28.18 16.24 -3.21
N ALA A 117 27.72 15.56 -4.27
CA ALA A 117 26.36 15.75 -4.78
C ALA A 117 25.29 15.57 -3.68
N PRO A 118 24.32 16.50 -3.53
CA PRO A 118 23.37 16.49 -2.42
C PRO A 118 22.46 15.25 -2.39
N GLU A 119 22.09 14.73 -3.56
CA GLU A 119 21.32 13.49 -3.71
C GLU A 119 22.05 12.29 -3.11
N LEU A 120 23.34 12.13 -3.47
CA LEU A 120 24.17 11.02 -3.02
C LEU A 120 24.40 11.08 -1.51
N GLN A 121 24.54 12.28 -0.93
CA GLN A 121 24.64 12.43 0.52
C GLN A 121 23.37 12.00 1.26
N THR A 122 22.21 12.35 0.72
CA THR A 122 20.91 11.94 1.28
C THR A 122 20.80 10.41 1.27
N LEU A 123 21.12 9.78 0.13
CA LEU A 123 21.10 8.31 -0.01
C LEU A 123 22.11 7.60 0.89
N VAL A 124 23.30 8.17 1.12
CA VAL A 124 24.26 7.63 2.11
C VAL A 124 23.69 7.73 3.52
N GLY A 125 23.04 8.84 3.86
CA GLY A 125 22.34 9.01 5.14
C GLY A 125 21.24 7.98 5.34
N GLU A 126 20.53 7.61 4.27
CA GLU A 126 19.53 6.54 4.28
C GLU A 126 20.14 5.14 4.38
N ALA A 127 21.22 4.86 3.64
CA ALA A 127 21.93 3.59 3.68
C ALA A 127 22.49 3.30 5.08
N ARG A 128 22.99 4.33 5.78
CA ARG A 128 23.40 4.23 7.20
C ARG A 128 22.26 3.81 8.14
N ARG A 129 21.01 4.04 7.74
CA ARG A 129 19.81 3.63 8.49
C ARG A 129 19.32 2.23 8.08
N GLY A 130 20.11 1.49 7.31
CA GLY A 130 19.79 0.14 6.84
C GLY A 130 18.81 0.09 5.67
N LYS A 131 18.59 1.20 4.94
CA LYS A 131 17.78 1.19 3.72
C LYS A 131 18.61 0.75 2.52
N ASP A 132 18.02 -0.07 1.65
CA ASP A 132 18.68 -0.51 0.40
C ASP A 132 18.48 0.47 -0.78
N THR A 133 18.04 1.70 -0.49
CA THR A 133 17.76 2.74 -1.50
C THR A 133 18.99 3.12 -2.30
N LEU A 134 20.16 3.16 -1.67
CA LEU A 134 21.44 3.44 -2.35
C LEU A 134 21.82 2.34 -3.35
N GLN A 135 21.64 1.06 -2.98
CA GLN A 135 21.96 -0.06 -3.87
C GLN A 135 21.06 -0.03 -5.11
N ARG A 136 19.76 0.18 -4.91
CA ARG A 136 18.77 0.31 -5.98
C ARG A 136 19.08 1.49 -6.89
N TRP A 137 19.40 2.66 -6.32
CA TRP A 137 19.75 3.86 -7.07
C TRP A 137 21.00 3.65 -7.92
N LEU A 138 22.06 3.05 -7.37
CA LEU A 138 23.30 2.76 -8.12
C LEU A 138 23.01 1.85 -9.32
N ARG A 139 22.22 0.79 -9.12
CA ARG A 139 21.83 -0.14 -10.17
C ARG A 139 21.00 0.56 -11.27
N GLN A 140 20.02 1.38 -10.89
CA GLN A 140 19.21 2.15 -11.82
C GLN A 140 20.04 3.18 -12.61
N ARG A 141 20.98 3.85 -11.95
CA ARG A 141 21.89 4.80 -12.59
C ARG A 141 22.79 4.11 -13.61
N PHE A 142 23.26 2.91 -13.31
CA PHE A 142 24.01 2.09 -14.25
C PHE A 142 23.17 1.73 -15.48
N TYR A 143 21.92 1.26 -15.30
CA TYR A 143 21.03 1.01 -16.45
C TYR A 143 20.79 2.28 -17.28
N SER A 144 20.59 3.42 -16.63
CA SER A 144 20.42 4.69 -17.33
C SER A 144 21.63 5.08 -18.16
N GLN A 145 22.84 4.74 -17.73
CA GLN A 145 24.05 4.99 -18.50
C GLN A 145 24.17 4.02 -19.69
N ILE A 146 23.82 2.74 -19.49
CA ILE A 146 23.91 1.72 -20.54
C ILE A 146 22.88 1.95 -21.65
N TYR A 147 21.63 2.20 -21.26
CA TYR A 147 20.50 2.25 -22.20
C TYR A 147 20.17 3.67 -22.60
N GLY A 148 20.44 4.66 -21.74
CA GLY A 148 20.11 6.07 -22.02
C GLY A 148 20.97 6.74 -23.08
N GLU A 149 22.19 6.25 -23.34
CA GLU A 149 23.09 6.81 -24.36
C GLU A 149 22.71 6.44 -25.80
N ASN A 150 21.82 5.45 -25.98
CA ASN A 150 21.51 4.88 -27.30
C ASN A 150 20.20 5.39 -27.92
N PHE A 151 19.45 6.27 -27.24
CA PHE A 151 18.19 6.77 -27.80
C PHE A 151 18.42 7.93 -28.77
N THR A 152 17.81 7.84 -29.94
CA THR A 152 17.69 8.94 -30.88
C THR A 152 16.78 10.05 -30.31
N VAL A 153 16.92 11.27 -30.83
CA VAL A 153 16.08 12.41 -30.42
C VAL A 153 14.59 12.10 -30.66
N ALA A 154 14.27 11.45 -31.78
CA ALA A 154 12.91 11.05 -32.13
C ALA A 154 12.34 10.01 -31.14
N GLU A 155 13.12 9.02 -30.72
CA GLU A 155 12.70 8.05 -29.70
C GLU A 155 12.44 8.73 -28.35
N LEU A 156 13.25 9.71 -27.97
CA LEU A 156 13.04 10.48 -26.74
C LEU A 156 11.77 11.35 -26.80
N GLU A 157 11.44 11.91 -27.96
CA GLU A 157 10.16 12.61 -28.16
C GLU A 157 8.97 11.65 -28.10
N ASN A 158 9.03 10.53 -28.81
CA ASN A 158 7.97 9.51 -28.78
C ASN A 158 7.76 8.93 -27.36
N GLN A 159 8.84 8.71 -26.60
CA GLN A 159 8.77 8.30 -25.20
C GLN A 159 8.03 9.33 -24.34
N LYS A 160 8.29 10.62 -24.55
CA LYS A 160 7.60 11.70 -23.84
C LYS A 160 6.13 11.78 -24.21
N GLU A 161 5.77 11.59 -25.48
CA GLU A 161 4.38 11.56 -25.91
C GLU A 161 3.60 10.41 -25.28
N VAL A 162 4.19 9.20 -25.24
CA VAL A 162 3.55 8.04 -24.59
C VAL A 162 3.48 8.18 -23.07
N ALA A 163 4.43 8.89 -22.47
CA ALA A 163 4.43 9.20 -21.05
C ALA A 163 3.56 10.43 -20.69
N ASP A 164 2.78 10.97 -21.63
CA ASP A 164 1.82 12.02 -21.31
C ASP A 164 0.55 11.41 -20.68
N LEU A 165 0.43 11.58 -19.36
CA LEU A 165 -0.66 11.05 -18.54
C LEU A 165 -1.57 12.16 -18.03
N ARG A 166 -1.56 13.34 -18.66
CA ARG A 166 -2.35 14.52 -18.23
C ARG A 166 -3.86 14.34 -18.32
N TYR A 167 -4.35 13.44 -19.17
CA TYR A 167 -5.78 13.25 -19.44
C TYR A 167 -6.29 11.83 -19.10
N PRO A 168 -6.28 11.40 -17.82
CA PRO A 168 -6.73 10.05 -17.44
C PRO A 168 -8.18 9.72 -17.81
N ALA A 169 -9.03 10.74 -17.93
CA ALA A 169 -10.43 10.56 -18.32
C ALA A 169 -10.59 10.00 -19.74
N GLU A 170 -9.62 10.26 -20.63
CA GLU A 170 -9.62 9.82 -22.02
C GLU A 170 -9.24 8.34 -22.18
N TRP A 171 -8.69 7.71 -21.13
CA TRP A 171 -8.37 6.27 -21.15
C TRP A 171 -9.62 5.39 -21.16
N TYR A 172 -10.79 5.97 -20.88
CA TYR A 172 -12.06 5.27 -20.75
C TYR A 172 -13.14 5.86 -21.69
N PRO A 173 -12.94 5.80 -23.02
CA PRO A 173 -13.84 6.47 -23.98
C PRO A 173 -15.27 5.91 -23.91
N ALA A 174 -15.42 4.59 -23.79
CA ALA A 174 -16.74 3.95 -23.67
C ALA A 174 -17.52 4.46 -22.44
N THR A 175 -16.83 4.79 -21.35
CA THR A 175 -17.44 5.35 -20.14
C THR A 175 -17.90 6.79 -20.33
N ARG A 176 -17.26 7.54 -21.24
CA ARG A 176 -17.63 8.93 -21.55
C ARG A 176 -18.88 9.03 -22.42
N GLU A 177 -19.29 7.96 -23.09
CA GLU A 177 -20.54 7.90 -23.86
C GLU A 177 -21.78 7.76 -22.96
N ILE A 178 -21.60 7.39 -21.69
CA ILE A 178 -22.68 7.14 -20.75
C ILE A 178 -22.85 8.40 -19.87
N PRO A 179 -24.04 9.03 -19.84
CA PRO A 179 -24.31 10.09 -18.90
C PRO A 179 -24.39 9.51 -17.48
N ARG A 180 -23.53 9.99 -16.57
CA ARG A 180 -23.45 9.48 -15.20
C ARG A 180 -23.92 10.51 -14.18
N THR A 181 -24.56 10.02 -13.14
CA THR A 181 -24.93 10.80 -11.95
C THR A 181 -24.20 10.23 -10.74
N VAL A 182 -23.45 11.08 -10.05
CA VAL A 182 -22.64 10.74 -8.88
C VAL A 182 -23.38 11.15 -7.61
N HIS A 183 -23.61 10.21 -6.71
CA HIS A 183 -24.15 10.43 -5.38
C HIS A 183 -23.04 10.24 -4.34
N MET A 184 -22.55 11.34 -3.76
CA MET A 184 -21.56 11.28 -2.70
C MET A 184 -22.25 11.17 -1.34
N HIS A 185 -22.10 10.02 -0.68
CA HIS A 185 -22.53 9.80 0.69
C HIS A 185 -21.38 10.09 1.65
N VAL A 186 -21.45 11.25 2.29
CA VAL A 186 -20.33 11.84 3.02
C VAL A 186 -20.65 11.89 4.51
N GLY A 187 -19.78 11.34 5.34
CA GLY A 187 -19.93 11.45 6.79
C GLY A 187 -18.89 10.64 7.56
N PRO A 188 -18.82 10.80 8.89
CA PRO A 188 -17.90 10.04 9.73
C PRO A 188 -18.22 8.54 9.68
N THR A 189 -17.38 7.70 10.28
CA THR A 189 -17.72 6.29 10.50
C THR A 189 -18.96 6.18 11.39
N ASN A 190 -19.76 5.12 11.21
CA ASN A 190 -21.01 4.90 11.95
C ASN A 190 -22.08 6.00 11.71
N SER A 191 -22.22 6.47 10.48
CA SER A 191 -23.20 7.48 10.05
C SER A 191 -24.32 6.92 9.16
N GLY A 192 -24.26 5.63 8.81
CA GLY A 192 -25.24 5.01 7.90
C GLY A 192 -24.99 5.27 6.40
N LYS A 193 -23.97 6.05 6.03
CA LYS A 193 -23.66 6.39 4.62
C LYS A 193 -23.66 5.19 3.65
N THR A 194 -22.95 4.12 4.01
CA THR A 194 -22.81 2.92 3.18
C THR A 194 -24.13 2.13 3.13
N TYR A 195 -24.96 2.19 4.17
CA TYR A 195 -26.25 1.50 4.20
C TYR A 195 -27.21 2.04 3.13
N HIS A 196 -27.28 3.36 2.96
CA HIS A 196 -28.12 3.98 1.94
C HIS A 196 -27.67 3.62 0.52
N ALA A 197 -26.36 3.66 0.26
CA ALA A 197 -25.80 3.25 -1.04
C ALA A 197 -26.09 1.77 -1.35
N LEU A 198 -25.92 0.88 -0.36
CA LEU A 198 -26.21 -0.55 -0.53
C LEU A 198 -27.71 -0.83 -0.70
N LYS A 199 -28.59 -0.06 -0.04
CA LYS A 199 -30.03 -0.20 -0.24
C LYS A 199 -30.41 0.12 -1.70
N ARG A 200 -29.84 1.20 -2.26
CA ARG A 200 -30.02 1.53 -3.68
C ARG A 200 -29.49 0.44 -4.61
N LEU A 201 -28.34 -0.15 -4.28
CA LEU A 201 -27.78 -1.28 -5.02
C LEU A 201 -28.68 -2.53 -4.99
N GLU A 202 -29.36 -2.79 -3.87
CA GLU A 202 -30.31 -3.92 -3.74
C GLU A 202 -31.57 -3.76 -4.61
N GLU A 203 -32.00 -2.52 -4.86
CA GLU A 203 -33.21 -2.22 -5.63
C GLU A 203 -33.03 -2.45 -7.13
N VAL A 204 -31.80 -2.37 -7.66
CA VAL A 204 -31.56 -2.52 -9.10
C VAL A 204 -31.40 -3.98 -9.55
N LYS A 205 -31.45 -4.20 -10.87
CA LYS A 205 -31.23 -5.52 -11.48
C LYS A 205 -29.76 -5.76 -11.77
N SER A 206 -29.03 -4.74 -12.24
CA SER A 206 -27.60 -4.82 -12.48
C SER A 206 -26.83 -3.77 -11.69
N GLY A 207 -25.84 -4.23 -10.93
CA GLY A 207 -25.02 -3.32 -10.14
C GLY A 207 -23.74 -3.95 -9.62
N ILE A 208 -22.89 -3.10 -9.08
CA ILE A 208 -21.57 -3.48 -8.58
C ILE A 208 -21.22 -2.79 -7.27
N TYR A 209 -20.67 -3.55 -6.34
CA TYR A 209 -20.04 -3.04 -5.13
C TYR A 209 -18.52 -3.19 -5.23
N LEU A 210 -17.80 -2.10 -4.98
CA LEU A 210 -16.35 -2.03 -4.93
C LEU A 210 -15.89 -1.70 -3.50
N GLY A 211 -15.28 -2.68 -2.84
CA GLY A 211 -14.74 -2.51 -1.49
C GLY A 211 -13.21 -2.35 -1.45
N PRO A 212 -12.66 -1.65 -0.44
CA PRO A 212 -11.20 -1.57 -0.20
C PRO A 212 -10.59 -2.90 0.24
N LEU A 213 -11.41 -3.80 0.80
CA LEU A 213 -10.97 -4.99 1.52
C LEU A 213 -11.79 -6.19 1.08
N ARG A 214 -11.12 -7.35 1.03
CA ARG A 214 -11.75 -8.65 0.74
C ARG A 214 -12.93 -8.92 1.67
N LEU A 215 -12.76 -8.68 2.98
CA LEU A 215 -13.81 -8.87 3.99
C LEU A 215 -15.12 -8.16 3.62
N LEU A 216 -15.04 -6.92 3.14
CA LEU A 216 -16.22 -6.16 2.75
C LEU A 216 -16.85 -6.70 1.47
N ALA A 217 -16.03 -7.12 0.50
CA ALA A 217 -16.54 -7.77 -0.71
C ALA A 217 -17.30 -9.06 -0.35
N HIS A 218 -16.81 -9.87 0.59
CA HIS A 218 -17.51 -11.05 1.09
C HIS A 218 -18.78 -10.70 1.87
N GLU A 219 -18.75 -9.66 2.71
CA GLU A 219 -19.92 -9.20 3.48
C GLU A 219 -21.07 -8.79 2.55
N VAL A 220 -20.78 -7.94 1.55
CA VAL A 220 -21.78 -7.47 0.59
C VAL A 220 -22.22 -8.59 -0.35
N TYR A 221 -21.32 -9.49 -0.76
CA TYR A 221 -21.70 -10.69 -1.51
C TYR A 221 -22.73 -11.53 -0.73
N THR A 222 -22.45 -11.84 0.54
CA THR A 222 -23.34 -12.64 1.39
C THR A 222 -24.68 -11.94 1.59
N ARG A 223 -24.68 -10.61 1.74
CA ARG A 223 -25.88 -9.79 1.87
C ARG A 223 -26.76 -9.84 0.61
N LEU A 224 -26.17 -9.73 -0.57
CA LEU A 224 -26.89 -9.81 -1.85
C LEU A 224 -27.41 -11.22 -2.14
N ASP A 225 -26.60 -12.24 -1.84
CA ASP A 225 -26.97 -13.65 -1.99
C ASP A 225 -28.16 -14.01 -1.07
N ALA A 226 -28.13 -13.56 0.19
CA ALA A 226 -29.24 -13.71 1.13
C ALA A 226 -30.54 -13.00 0.70
N LYS A 227 -30.43 -11.98 -0.17
CA LYS A 227 -31.57 -11.29 -0.81
C LYS A 227 -32.03 -11.97 -2.11
N GLY A 228 -31.45 -13.13 -2.46
CA GLY A 228 -31.78 -13.87 -3.68
C GLY A 228 -31.27 -13.23 -4.96
N LYS A 229 -30.28 -12.33 -4.88
CA LYS A 229 -29.66 -11.72 -6.07
C LYS A 229 -28.48 -12.57 -6.51
N ALA A 230 -28.48 -13.02 -7.77
CA ALA A 230 -27.35 -13.74 -8.37
C ALA A 230 -26.11 -12.84 -8.46
N CYS A 231 -25.27 -12.90 -7.43
CA CYS A 231 -24.10 -12.04 -7.25
C CYS A 231 -22.81 -12.81 -7.51
N ALA A 232 -21.87 -12.21 -8.24
CA ALA A 232 -20.51 -12.71 -8.37
C ALA A 232 -19.60 -12.10 -7.30
N LEU A 233 -18.82 -12.92 -6.61
CA LEU A 233 -17.73 -12.46 -5.76
C LEU A 233 -16.43 -12.50 -6.57
N VAL A 234 -15.76 -11.35 -6.71
CA VAL A 234 -14.48 -11.28 -7.44
C VAL A 234 -13.44 -10.56 -6.59
N THR A 235 -12.40 -11.28 -6.18
CA THR A 235 -11.26 -10.71 -5.45
C THR A 235 -9.95 -11.09 -6.14
N GLY A 236 -8.82 -10.64 -5.60
CA GLY A 236 -7.51 -11.00 -6.14
C GLY A 236 -7.26 -12.52 -6.13
N GLU A 237 -7.71 -13.23 -5.10
CA GLU A 237 -7.32 -14.63 -4.87
C GLU A 237 -8.51 -15.59 -4.81
N GLU A 238 -9.72 -15.08 -5.05
CA GLU A 238 -10.95 -15.87 -5.03
C GLU A 238 -11.98 -15.31 -6.01
N GLN A 239 -12.60 -16.19 -6.78
CA GLN A 239 -13.68 -15.87 -7.69
C GLN A 239 -14.82 -16.88 -7.53
N ARG A 240 -16.03 -16.41 -7.22
CA ARG A 240 -17.25 -17.20 -7.18
C ARG A 240 -18.25 -16.61 -8.15
N MET A 241 -18.68 -17.42 -9.12
CA MET A 241 -19.67 -17.03 -10.13
C MET A 241 -20.99 -17.77 -9.89
N PRO A 242 -22.15 -17.14 -10.14
CA PRO A 242 -23.44 -17.82 -10.15
C PRO A 242 -23.45 -18.98 -11.15
N GLN A 243 -24.13 -20.09 -10.83
CA GLN A 243 -24.25 -21.24 -11.72
C GLN A 243 -25.24 -20.96 -12.87
N GLY A 244 -24.85 -21.21 -14.11
CA GLY A 244 -25.76 -21.27 -15.27
C GLY A 244 -26.23 -19.93 -15.86
N GLU A 245 -26.03 -18.79 -15.18
CA GLU A 245 -26.49 -17.47 -15.62
C GLU A 245 -25.36 -16.43 -15.67
N ARG A 246 -25.53 -15.40 -16.51
CA ARG A 246 -24.64 -14.23 -16.53
C ARG A 246 -24.83 -13.46 -15.22
N ALA A 247 -23.75 -13.18 -14.49
CA ALA A 247 -23.83 -12.36 -13.29
C ALA A 247 -24.26 -10.92 -13.64
N TYR A 248 -25.33 -10.45 -13.02
CA TYR A 248 -25.80 -9.06 -13.13
C TYR A 248 -25.37 -8.21 -11.93
N MET A 249 -25.12 -8.87 -10.79
CA MET A 249 -24.60 -8.26 -9.57
C MET A 249 -23.15 -8.69 -9.34
N TYR A 250 -22.32 -7.75 -8.91
CA TYR A 250 -20.92 -8.00 -8.58
C TYR A 250 -20.59 -7.42 -7.22
N SER A 251 -19.85 -8.16 -6.42
CA SER A 251 -19.18 -7.68 -5.22
C SER A 251 -17.69 -7.98 -5.37
N CYS A 252 -16.87 -6.94 -5.47
CA CYS A 252 -15.45 -7.12 -5.68
C CYS A 252 -14.58 -6.14 -4.90
N THR A 253 -13.30 -6.50 -4.78
CA THR A 253 -12.28 -5.52 -4.40
C THR A 253 -12.13 -4.51 -5.52
N VAL A 254 -11.91 -3.24 -5.18
CA VAL A 254 -11.86 -2.12 -6.15
C VAL A 254 -10.89 -2.37 -7.32
N GLU A 255 -9.76 -3.06 -7.09
CA GLU A 255 -8.77 -3.41 -8.11
C GLU A 255 -9.31 -4.36 -9.19
N MET A 256 -10.35 -5.13 -8.86
CA MET A 256 -10.95 -6.16 -9.73
C MET A 256 -12.21 -5.66 -10.45
N ALA A 257 -12.45 -4.34 -10.45
CA ALA A 257 -13.60 -3.74 -11.10
C ALA A 257 -13.62 -4.05 -12.62
N PRO A 258 -14.69 -4.68 -13.15
CA PRO A 258 -14.85 -4.92 -14.58
C PRO A 258 -15.25 -3.62 -15.29
N LEU A 259 -14.30 -3.00 -16.00
CA LEU A 259 -14.50 -1.70 -16.65
C LEU A 259 -15.33 -1.76 -17.94
N ASN A 260 -15.46 -2.94 -18.56
CA ASN A 260 -16.15 -3.15 -19.83
C ASN A 260 -17.56 -3.74 -19.65
N THR A 261 -18.11 -3.67 -18.45
CA THR A 261 -19.47 -4.14 -18.13
C THR A 261 -20.35 -2.95 -17.78
N HIS A 262 -21.56 -2.93 -18.34
CA HIS A 262 -22.55 -1.89 -18.07
C HIS A 262 -23.32 -2.23 -16.80
N PHE A 263 -23.52 -1.23 -15.93
CA PHE A 263 -24.25 -1.34 -14.68
C PHE A 263 -25.31 -0.24 -14.56
N ASP A 264 -26.40 -0.51 -13.84
CA ASP A 264 -27.35 0.55 -13.47
C ASP A 264 -26.78 1.39 -12.32
N VAL A 265 -26.28 0.70 -11.27
CA VAL A 265 -25.72 1.33 -10.06
C VAL A 265 -24.35 0.74 -9.73
N ALA A 266 -23.39 1.60 -9.42
CA ALA A 266 -22.11 1.22 -8.81
C ALA A 266 -21.95 1.87 -7.44
N VAL A 267 -21.44 1.12 -6.46
CA VAL A 267 -21.08 1.61 -5.13
C VAL A 267 -19.57 1.50 -4.97
N ILE A 268 -18.89 2.62 -4.74
CA ILE A 268 -17.46 2.68 -4.43
C ILE A 268 -17.31 3.09 -2.96
N ASP A 269 -16.87 2.15 -2.13
CA ASP A 269 -16.70 2.40 -0.70
C ASP A 269 -15.31 2.97 -0.39
N GLU A 270 -15.26 3.72 0.72
CA GLU A 270 -14.06 4.37 1.26
C GLU A 270 -13.28 5.19 0.21
N ILE A 271 -14.00 6.08 -0.52
CA ILE A 271 -13.46 6.86 -1.65
C ILE A 271 -12.25 7.73 -1.29
N GLN A 272 -12.02 8.05 -0.02
CA GLN A 272 -10.81 8.74 0.44
C GLN A 272 -9.52 7.96 0.16
N MET A 273 -9.61 6.64 -0.07
CA MET A 273 -8.49 5.82 -0.51
C MET A 273 -7.96 6.21 -1.91
N ILE A 274 -8.67 7.05 -2.66
CA ILE A 274 -8.19 7.63 -3.92
C ILE A 274 -6.85 8.39 -3.77
N SER A 275 -6.55 8.90 -2.58
CA SER A 275 -5.27 9.55 -2.27
C SER A 275 -4.24 8.62 -1.62
N HIS A 276 -4.46 7.31 -1.63
CA HIS A 276 -3.49 6.37 -1.11
C HIS A 276 -2.24 6.31 -2.00
N PRO A 277 -1.01 6.44 -1.47
CA PRO A 277 0.22 6.50 -2.28
C PRO A 277 0.41 5.29 -3.21
N GLU A 278 0.09 4.08 -2.74
CA GLU A 278 0.29 2.85 -3.52
C GLU A 278 -0.96 2.35 -4.26
N ARG A 279 -2.13 2.35 -3.60
CA ARG A 279 -3.38 1.75 -4.13
C ARG A 279 -4.38 2.74 -4.72
N GLY A 280 -4.14 4.05 -4.59
CA GLY A 280 -5.12 5.08 -4.96
C GLY A 280 -5.56 5.04 -6.42
N TRP A 281 -4.69 4.54 -7.31
CA TRP A 281 -5.00 4.30 -8.72
C TRP A 281 -6.24 3.45 -8.94
N ALA A 282 -6.54 2.48 -8.07
CA ALA A 282 -7.68 1.59 -8.24
C ALA A 282 -9.01 2.33 -8.08
N TRP A 283 -9.09 3.27 -7.12
CA TRP A 283 -10.27 4.13 -6.95
C TRP A 283 -10.41 5.12 -8.10
N THR A 284 -9.31 5.69 -8.57
CA THR A 284 -9.32 6.60 -9.72
C THR A 284 -9.77 5.86 -10.98
N GLN A 285 -9.26 4.65 -11.23
CA GLN A 285 -9.67 3.79 -12.33
C GLN A 285 -11.14 3.39 -12.22
N ALA A 286 -11.60 3.01 -11.03
CA ALA A 286 -13.00 2.67 -10.81
C ALA A 286 -13.91 3.86 -11.09
N PHE A 287 -13.59 5.04 -10.54
CA PHE A 287 -14.37 6.24 -10.74
C PHE A 287 -14.39 6.71 -12.20
N LEU A 288 -13.23 6.73 -12.88
CA LEU A 288 -13.15 7.20 -14.26
C LEU A 288 -13.58 6.15 -15.29
N GLY A 289 -13.47 4.86 -14.97
CA GLY A 289 -13.64 3.76 -15.92
C GLY A 289 -14.93 2.97 -15.79
N LEU A 290 -15.62 2.98 -14.65
CA LEU A 290 -16.87 2.22 -14.51
C LEU A 290 -18.00 2.78 -15.38
N GLN A 291 -18.56 1.89 -16.21
CA GLN A 291 -19.72 2.13 -17.07
C GLN A 291 -21.02 1.95 -16.27
N ALA A 292 -21.30 2.89 -15.36
CA ALA A 292 -22.51 2.89 -14.53
C ALA A 292 -23.30 4.20 -14.68
N ARG A 293 -24.64 4.11 -14.72
CA ARG A 293 -25.52 5.29 -14.82
C ARG A 293 -25.53 6.09 -13.52
N GLU A 294 -25.60 5.39 -12.39
CA GLU A 294 -25.52 5.97 -11.04
C GLU A 294 -24.26 5.46 -10.33
N ILE A 295 -23.45 6.38 -9.80
CA ILE A 295 -22.25 6.05 -9.02
C ILE A 295 -22.39 6.60 -7.62
N HIS A 296 -22.50 5.71 -6.63
CA HIS A 296 -22.56 6.03 -5.22
C HIS A 296 -21.17 5.96 -4.61
N LEU A 297 -20.66 7.10 -4.15
CA LEU A 297 -19.35 7.19 -3.49
C LEU A 297 -19.57 7.31 -1.98
N CYS A 298 -19.04 6.38 -1.20
CA CYS A 298 -19.12 6.42 0.26
C CYS A 298 -17.76 6.85 0.83
N GLY A 299 -17.72 7.87 1.69
CA GLY A 299 -16.47 8.26 2.34
C GLY A 299 -16.56 9.49 3.24
N GLU A 300 -15.42 10.17 3.38
CA GLU A 300 -15.23 11.31 4.26
C GLU A 300 -15.39 12.66 3.53
N ALA A 301 -15.74 13.72 4.27
CA ALA A 301 -16.00 15.05 3.70
C ALA A 301 -14.79 15.67 2.99
N ARG A 302 -13.58 15.32 3.42
CA ARG A 302 -12.31 15.75 2.81
C ARG A 302 -12.16 15.38 1.32
N THR A 303 -12.97 14.46 0.81
CA THR A 303 -12.96 14.01 -0.59
C THR A 303 -13.81 14.88 -1.51
N VAL A 304 -14.77 15.62 -0.96
CA VAL A 304 -15.77 16.37 -1.73
C VAL A 304 -15.14 17.38 -2.69
N PRO A 305 -14.14 18.20 -2.30
CA PRO A 305 -13.53 19.16 -3.22
C PRO A 305 -12.92 18.48 -4.45
N LEU A 306 -12.09 17.45 -4.24
CA LEU A 306 -11.46 16.69 -5.32
C LEU A 306 -12.51 16.06 -6.24
N MET A 307 -13.54 15.41 -5.68
CA MET A 307 -14.54 14.71 -6.49
C MET A 307 -15.41 15.68 -7.30
N ARG A 308 -15.73 16.87 -6.77
CA ARG A 308 -16.44 17.92 -7.53
C ARG A 308 -15.62 18.36 -8.75
N GLU A 309 -14.32 18.55 -8.59
CA GLU A 309 -13.43 18.92 -9.69
C GLU A 309 -13.29 17.79 -10.72
N LEU A 310 -13.15 16.54 -10.26
CA LEU A 310 -13.10 15.39 -11.17
C LEU A 310 -14.40 15.20 -11.94
N CYS A 311 -15.57 15.38 -11.30
CA CYS A 311 -16.87 15.34 -11.98
C CYS A 311 -16.99 16.47 -13.01
N ALA A 312 -16.56 17.69 -12.67
CA ALA A 312 -16.57 18.82 -13.60
C ALA A 312 -15.66 18.59 -14.82
N LEU A 313 -14.52 17.93 -14.63
CA LEU A 313 -13.58 17.58 -15.71
C LEU A 313 -14.20 16.61 -16.73
N VAL A 314 -15.00 15.65 -16.27
CA VAL A 314 -15.62 14.64 -17.14
C VAL A 314 -17.06 14.99 -17.58
N GLY A 315 -17.69 15.99 -16.97
CA GLY A 315 -19.07 16.39 -17.24
C GLY A 315 -20.14 15.59 -16.49
N ASP A 316 -19.78 14.92 -15.39
CA ASP A 316 -20.73 14.15 -14.58
C ASP A 316 -21.53 15.07 -13.62
N LYS A 317 -22.81 14.74 -13.40
CA LYS A 317 -23.62 15.41 -12.37
C LYS A 317 -23.24 14.88 -10.99
N ILE A 318 -23.19 15.75 -9.98
CA ILE A 318 -22.83 15.36 -8.62
C ILE A 318 -23.87 15.86 -7.59
N HIS A 319 -24.30 14.96 -6.70
CA HIS A 319 -25.16 15.24 -5.57
C HIS A 319 -24.44 14.82 -4.28
N VAL A 320 -24.31 15.74 -3.33
CA VAL A 320 -23.66 15.46 -2.04
C VAL A 320 -24.73 15.27 -0.98
N HIS A 321 -24.69 14.12 -0.31
CA HIS A 321 -25.55 13.74 0.80
C HIS A 321 -24.70 13.69 2.07
N GLU A 322 -25.00 14.57 3.03
CA GLU A 322 -24.25 14.66 4.29
C GLU A 322 -24.93 13.83 5.39
N TYR A 323 -24.12 13.04 6.09
CA TYR A 323 -24.55 12.15 7.15
C TYR A 323 -23.88 12.49 8.47
N ASN A 324 -24.69 12.63 9.51
CA ASN A 324 -24.20 12.75 10.87
C ASN A 324 -24.03 11.37 11.52
N ARG A 325 -23.20 11.33 12.56
CA ARG A 325 -22.96 10.09 13.30
C ARG A 325 -24.23 9.62 14.00
N LEU A 326 -24.55 8.33 13.93
CA LEU A 326 -25.76 7.74 14.53
C LEU A 326 -25.72 7.73 16.06
N THR A 327 -24.52 7.71 16.63
CA THR A 327 -24.28 7.76 18.08
C THR A 327 -23.22 8.82 18.39
N PRO A 328 -23.26 9.49 19.54
CA PRO A 328 -22.22 10.45 19.91
C PRO A 328 -20.89 9.74 20.22
N LEU A 329 -19.77 10.39 19.91
CA LEU A 329 -18.40 9.97 20.26
C LEU A 329 -17.83 10.96 21.26
N LYS A 330 -17.32 10.50 22.40
CA LYS A 330 -16.70 11.35 23.42
C LYS A 330 -15.33 10.83 23.82
N VAL A 331 -14.40 11.77 24.01
CA VAL A 331 -13.10 11.46 24.62
C VAL A 331 -13.28 11.44 26.14
N GLU A 332 -12.81 10.39 26.81
CA GLU A 332 -12.83 10.34 28.27
C GLU A 332 -11.91 11.44 28.85
N PRO A 333 -12.19 11.98 30.05
CA PRO A 333 -11.38 13.04 30.63
C PRO A 333 -10.01 12.58 31.13
N LYS A 334 -9.81 11.28 31.31
CA LYS A 334 -8.58 10.67 31.85
C LYS A 334 -8.23 9.41 31.07
N SER A 335 -6.94 9.12 31.00
CA SER A 335 -6.44 7.82 30.53
C SER A 335 -6.69 6.71 31.56
N LEU A 336 -6.47 5.46 31.15
CA LEU A 336 -6.51 4.31 32.07
C LEU A 336 -5.30 4.27 33.02
N GLY A 337 -4.30 5.13 32.84
CA GLY A 337 -3.10 5.21 33.67
C GLY A 337 -2.28 3.92 33.68
N GLY A 338 -2.26 3.17 32.58
CA GLY A 338 -1.58 1.88 32.43
C GLY A 338 -2.27 0.71 33.14
N LYS A 339 -3.42 0.93 33.80
CA LYS A 339 -4.10 -0.09 34.60
C LYS A 339 -5.10 -0.89 33.76
N LEU A 340 -4.69 -2.09 33.33
CA LEU A 340 -5.57 -3.03 32.60
C LEU A 340 -6.74 -3.56 33.45
N ASN A 341 -6.70 -3.43 34.78
CA ASN A 341 -7.81 -3.83 35.65
C ASN A 341 -9.05 -2.94 35.49
N ASN A 342 -8.90 -1.76 34.87
CA ASN A 342 -9.99 -0.82 34.62
C ASN A 342 -10.70 -1.08 33.28
N LEU A 343 -10.34 -2.18 32.59
CA LEU A 343 -11.00 -2.60 31.37
C LEU A 343 -12.44 -3.06 31.66
N GLN A 344 -13.32 -2.82 30.70
CA GLN A 344 -14.74 -3.13 30.75
C GLN A 344 -15.15 -3.94 29.52
N LYS A 345 -16.22 -4.73 29.65
CA LYS A 345 -16.75 -5.53 28.53
C LYS A 345 -17.10 -4.65 27.33
N GLY A 346 -16.49 -4.95 26.19
CA GLY A 346 -16.61 -4.18 24.95
C GLY A 346 -15.49 -3.15 24.73
N ASP A 347 -14.45 -3.17 25.57
CA ASP A 347 -13.23 -2.40 25.35
C ASP A 347 -12.39 -3.00 24.21
N CYS A 348 -11.91 -2.13 23.33
CA CYS A 348 -10.95 -2.47 22.28
C CYS A 348 -9.66 -1.68 22.49
N ILE A 349 -8.54 -2.38 22.66
CA ILE A 349 -7.21 -1.78 22.78
C ILE A 349 -6.52 -1.81 21.42
N VAL A 350 -6.09 -0.65 20.94
CA VAL A 350 -5.44 -0.50 19.63
C VAL A 350 -3.93 -0.38 19.80
N ALA A 351 -3.19 -1.32 19.22
CA ALA A 351 -1.73 -1.37 19.24
C ALA A 351 -1.17 -1.51 17.81
N PHE A 352 -0.05 -0.86 17.54
CA PHE A 352 0.51 -0.75 16.17
C PHE A 352 1.59 -1.78 15.84
N THR A 353 1.75 -2.81 16.67
CA THR A 353 2.70 -3.91 16.42
C THR A 353 2.04 -5.24 16.75
N VAL A 354 2.24 -6.25 15.89
CA VAL A 354 1.72 -7.62 16.12
C VAL A 354 2.22 -8.16 17.46
N LEU A 355 3.50 -7.95 17.77
CA LEU A 355 4.08 -8.32 19.07
C LEU A 355 3.37 -7.64 20.25
N GLY A 356 3.06 -6.35 20.15
CA GLY A 356 2.31 -5.62 21.17
C GLY A 356 0.90 -6.17 21.37
N ILE A 357 0.23 -6.59 20.28
CA ILE A 357 -1.12 -7.18 20.31
C ILE A 357 -1.13 -8.48 21.12
N HIS A 358 -0.20 -9.40 20.85
CA HIS A 358 -0.11 -10.67 21.59
C HIS A 358 0.28 -10.47 23.06
N ALA A 359 1.20 -9.54 23.34
CA ALA A 359 1.60 -9.22 24.71
C ALA A 359 0.41 -8.66 25.53
N LEU A 360 -0.35 -7.72 24.95
CA LEU A 360 -1.54 -7.15 25.59
C LEU A 360 -2.62 -8.20 25.82
N ARG A 361 -2.93 -9.05 24.82
CA ARG A 361 -3.92 -10.13 24.95
C ARG A 361 -3.66 -10.97 26.20
N ARG A 362 -2.44 -11.49 26.35
CA ARG A 362 -2.07 -12.33 27.51
C ARG A 362 -2.10 -11.58 28.83
N GLU A 363 -1.67 -10.34 28.83
CA GLU A 363 -1.68 -9.54 30.06
C GLU A 363 -3.11 -9.24 30.52
N ILE A 364 -4.02 -9.00 29.58
CA ILE A 364 -5.45 -8.86 29.85
C ILE A 364 -6.01 -10.18 30.36
N GLU A 365 -5.77 -11.29 29.67
CA GLU A 365 -6.25 -12.62 30.09
C GLU A 365 -5.75 -12.99 31.49
N ARG A 366 -4.47 -12.72 31.79
CA ARG A 366 -3.86 -12.96 33.11
C ARG A 366 -4.43 -12.07 34.21
N LYS A 367 -4.65 -10.78 33.94
CA LYS A 367 -5.10 -9.80 34.96
C LYS A 367 -6.61 -9.82 35.19
N THR A 368 -7.37 -10.09 34.14
CA THR A 368 -8.85 -10.03 34.17
C THR A 368 -9.50 -11.40 34.29
N GLY A 369 -8.79 -12.49 33.94
CA GLY A 369 -9.33 -13.85 33.92
C GLY A 369 -10.35 -14.13 32.80
N ARG A 370 -10.54 -13.19 31.87
CA ARG A 370 -11.46 -13.32 30.71
C ARG A 370 -10.68 -13.43 29.41
N LYS A 371 -11.29 -14.04 28.37
CA LYS A 371 -10.65 -14.19 27.07
C LYS A 371 -10.63 -12.88 26.29
N CYS A 372 -9.61 -12.72 25.45
CA CYS A 372 -9.44 -11.55 24.62
C CYS A 372 -9.28 -11.96 23.14
N ALA A 373 -10.12 -11.38 22.27
CA ALA A 373 -10.02 -11.56 20.83
C ALA A 373 -8.85 -10.73 20.28
N ILE A 374 -8.32 -11.14 19.11
CA ILE A 374 -7.23 -10.43 18.43
C ILE A 374 -7.52 -10.15 16.96
N VAL A 375 -7.18 -8.96 16.47
CA VAL A 375 -7.35 -8.59 15.05
C VAL A 375 -6.19 -7.73 14.56
N TYR A 376 -5.43 -8.17 13.56
CA TYR A 376 -4.39 -7.37 12.91
C TYR A 376 -4.31 -7.64 11.40
N GLY A 377 -3.61 -6.77 10.67
CA GLY A 377 -3.64 -6.74 9.20
C GLY A 377 -3.21 -8.03 8.49
N SER A 378 -2.11 -8.65 8.93
CA SER A 378 -1.60 -9.91 8.34
C SER A 378 -2.43 -11.14 8.70
N LEU A 379 -3.36 -11.03 9.65
CA LEU A 379 -4.22 -12.14 10.01
C LEU A 379 -5.17 -12.47 8.84
N PRO A 380 -5.31 -13.76 8.49
CA PRO A 380 -6.22 -14.19 7.44
C PRO A 380 -7.63 -13.59 7.59
N PRO A 381 -8.29 -13.17 6.49
CA PRO A 381 -9.64 -12.62 6.53
C PRO A 381 -10.63 -13.51 7.30
N GLU A 382 -10.56 -14.82 7.07
CA GLU A 382 -11.44 -15.82 7.67
C GLU A 382 -11.28 -15.83 9.21
N THR A 383 -10.04 -15.89 9.70
CA THR A 383 -9.72 -15.80 11.13
C THR A 383 -10.13 -14.45 11.70
N ARG A 384 -9.93 -13.33 10.98
CA ARG A 384 -10.40 -11.99 11.42
C ARG A 384 -11.93 -11.95 11.59
N ALA A 385 -12.68 -12.53 10.66
CA ALA A 385 -14.13 -12.60 10.75
C ALA A 385 -14.58 -13.46 11.92
N GLN A 386 -13.90 -14.58 12.19
CA GLN A 386 -14.15 -15.43 13.34
C GLN A 386 -13.86 -14.72 14.67
N GLN A 387 -12.71 -14.08 14.82
CA GLN A 387 -12.34 -13.29 16.01
C GLN A 387 -13.33 -12.14 16.24
N ALA A 388 -13.79 -11.49 15.17
CA ALA A 388 -14.84 -10.46 15.25
C ALA A 388 -16.18 -11.04 15.72
N ARG A 389 -16.59 -12.23 15.24
CA ARG A 389 -17.80 -12.92 15.71
C ARG A 389 -17.71 -13.27 17.19
N LEU A 390 -16.56 -13.80 17.64
CA LEU A 390 -16.30 -14.08 19.05
C LEU A 390 -16.44 -12.80 19.88
N PHE A 391 -15.81 -11.70 19.50
CA PHE A 391 -15.94 -10.45 20.26
C PHE A 391 -17.37 -9.87 20.28
N ASN A 392 -18.15 -10.06 19.21
CA ASN A 392 -19.49 -9.49 19.08
C ASN A 392 -20.58 -10.26 19.83
N ASP A 393 -20.33 -11.53 20.15
CA ASP A 393 -21.29 -12.38 20.84
C ASP A 393 -21.34 -12.00 22.33
N PRO A 394 -22.49 -11.50 22.83
CA PRO A 394 -22.59 -11.06 24.21
C PRO A 394 -22.52 -12.21 25.22
N ASP A 395 -22.80 -13.45 24.80
CA ASP A 395 -23.03 -14.60 25.67
C ASP A 395 -21.78 -15.48 25.86
N ASN A 396 -20.62 -15.06 25.34
CA ASN A 396 -19.37 -15.81 25.45
C ASN A 396 -18.35 -15.18 26.43
N GLU A 397 -17.17 -15.83 26.53
CA GLU A 397 -16.08 -15.43 27.42
C GLU A 397 -15.16 -14.31 26.85
N TYR A 398 -15.38 -13.87 25.61
CA TYR A 398 -14.53 -12.92 24.89
C TYR A 398 -14.98 -11.47 25.11
N ASP A 399 -14.69 -10.94 26.30
CA ASP A 399 -15.15 -9.60 26.70
C ASP A 399 -14.29 -8.44 26.14
N TYR A 400 -13.07 -8.73 25.68
CA TYR A 400 -12.09 -7.73 25.25
C TYR A 400 -11.57 -8.00 23.83
N LEU A 401 -11.14 -6.94 23.14
CA LEU A 401 -10.49 -7.02 21.84
C LEU A 401 -9.16 -6.28 21.88
N VAL A 402 -8.09 -6.89 21.39
CA VAL A 402 -6.84 -6.17 21.09
C VAL A 402 -6.64 -6.19 19.58
N ALA A 403 -6.43 -5.02 18.98
CA ALA A 403 -6.37 -4.93 17.54
C ALA A 403 -5.33 -3.93 17.01
N SER A 404 -5.01 -4.01 15.73
CA SER A 404 -4.27 -2.98 15.01
C SER A 404 -5.22 -1.95 14.38
N ASP A 405 -4.66 -0.93 13.76
CA ASP A 405 -5.33 -0.04 12.81
C ASP A 405 -6.19 -0.74 11.73
N ALA A 406 -6.00 -2.05 11.50
CA ALA A 406 -6.83 -2.87 10.62
C ALA A 406 -8.32 -2.85 10.96
N ILE A 407 -8.72 -2.47 12.20
CA ILE A 407 -10.14 -2.29 12.57
C ILE A 407 -10.75 -1.00 12.03
N GLY A 408 -9.89 -0.05 11.61
CA GLY A 408 -10.29 1.22 11.03
C GLY A 408 -11.16 1.07 9.81
N MET A 409 -11.15 -0.11 9.17
CA MET A 409 -11.92 -0.47 7.98
C MET A 409 -12.38 -1.94 8.05
N GLY A 410 -13.47 -2.29 7.37
CA GLY A 410 -13.69 -3.69 6.95
C GLY A 410 -14.16 -4.75 7.93
N LEU A 411 -14.38 -4.44 9.21
CA LEU A 411 -15.03 -5.35 10.16
C LEU A 411 -16.19 -4.68 10.88
N ASN A 412 -17.28 -5.44 11.08
CA ASN A 412 -18.36 -5.03 11.94
C ASN A 412 -18.06 -5.46 13.39
N LEU A 413 -17.63 -4.52 14.22
CA LEU A 413 -17.24 -4.77 15.62
C LEU A 413 -18.12 -3.96 16.58
N ALA A 414 -18.63 -4.61 17.62
CA ALA A 414 -19.46 -4.03 18.68
C ALA A 414 -18.63 -3.33 19.77
N ILE A 415 -17.74 -2.42 19.38
CA ILE A 415 -16.82 -1.76 20.32
C ILE A 415 -17.59 -0.68 21.10
N LYS A 416 -17.51 -0.68 22.43
CA LYS A 416 -18.08 0.39 23.27
C LYS A 416 -17.07 1.52 23.49
N ARG A 417 -15.82 1.16 23.81
CA ARG A 417 -14.74 2.09 24.09
C ARG A 417 -13.47 1.68 23.35
N VAL A 418 -12.88 2.62 22.62
CA VAL A 418 -11.59 2.46 21.95
C VAL A 418 -10.49 3.03 22.85
N ILE A 419 -9.44 2.25 23.06
CA ILE A 419 -8.31 2.59 23.92
C ILE A 419 -7.05 2.55 23.07
N PHE A 420 -6.43 3.68 22.81
CA PHE A 420 -5.14 3.72 22.13
C PHE A 420 -4.04 3.29 23.11
N GLU A 421 -3.32 2.22 22.79
CA GLU A 421 -2.15 1.82 23.58
C GLU A 421 -1.00 2.83 23.44
N SER A 422 -0.89 3.47 22.27
CA SER A 422 0.00 4.59 22.01
C SER A 422 -0.58 5.48 20.89
N THR A 423 -0.10 6.71 20.75
CA THR A 423 -0.43 7.59 19.61
C THR A 423 0.70 7.65 18.57
N MET A 424 1.71 6.78 18.69
CA MET A 424 2.84 6.66 17.77
C MET A 424 2.85 5.31 17.08
N LYS A 425 3.03 5.32 15.75
CA LYS A 425 3.23 4.14 14.89
C LYS A 425 4.66 4.11 14.38
N THR A 426 5.21 2.93 14.11
CA THR A 426 6.51 2.79 13.45
C THR A 426 6.32 2.69 11.94
N ASP A 427 7.00 3.52 11.18
CA ASP A 427 7.04 3.43 9.70
C ASP A 427 8.11 2.44 9.24
N GLY A 428 8.45 1.46 10.08
CA GLY A 428 9.56 0.52 9.89
C GLY A 428 10.95 1.11 10.13
N VAL A 429 11.11 2.42 10.25
CA VAL A 429 12.43 3.06 10.52
C VAL A 429 12.41 4.00 11.71
N LYS A 430 11.31 4.74 11.88
CA LYS A 430 11.13 5.69 12.98
C LYS A 430 9.71 5.59 13.50
N TYR A 431 9.54 5.97 14.76
CA TYR A 431 8.21 6.27 15.27
C TYR A 431 7.74 7.61 14.69
N ALA A 432 6.47 7.68 14.31
CA ALA A 432 5.74 8.84 13.82
C ALA A 432 4.38 8.91 14.52
N SER A 433 3.89 10.13 14.77
CA SER A 433 2.55 10.31 15.33
C SER A 433 1.48 9.93 14.31
N LEU A 434 0.38 9.35 14.79
CA LEU A 434 -0.78 9.00 13.95
C LEU A 434 -1.36 10.23 13.26
N GLN A 435 -1.72 10.09 11.99
CA GLN A 435 -2.43 11.13 11.27
C GLN A 435 -3.84 11.32 11.86
N ILE A 436 -4.36 12.55 11.78
CA ILE A 436 -5.68 12.88 12.33
C ILE A 436 -6.80 12.06 11.66
N SER A 437 -6.67 11.77 10.36
CA SER A 437 -7.58 10.88 9.64
C SER A 437 -7.65 9.49 10.28
N ASP A 438 -6.49 8.86 10.49
CA ASP A 438 -6.39 7.48 10.98
C ASP A 438 -6.88 7.41 12.43
N LEU A 439 -6.52 8.42 13.23
CA LEU A 439 -6.97 8.56 14.60
C LEU A 439 -8.50 8.66 14.67
N LYS A 440 -9.12 9.53 13.86
CA LYS A 440 -10.60 9.67 13.79
C LYS A 440 -11.26 8.40 13.25
N GLN A 441 -10.66 7.74 12.26
CA GLN A 441 -11.19 6.52 11.65
C GLN A 441 -11.22 5.34 12.63
N ILE A 442 -10.15 5.16 13.41
CA ILE A 442 -10.06 4.14 14.46
C ILE A 442 -11.00 4.49 15.62
N ALA A 443 -10.91 5.72 16.15
CA ALA A 443 -11.75 6.21 17.25
C ALA A 443 -13.25 6.09 16.94
N GLY A 444 -13.62 6.39 15.69
CA GLY A 444 -14.99 6.36 15.22
C GLY A 444 -15.63 4.96 15.16
N ARG A 445 -14.86 3.89 15.42
CA ARG A 445 -15.37 2.51 15.56
C ARG A 445 -16.09 2.26 16.90
N ALA A 446 -15.88 3.11 17.92
CA ALA A 446 -16.57 3.02 19.20
C ALA A 446 -18.07 3.31 19.09
N GLY A 447 -18.95 2.68 19.88
CA GLY A 447 -20.38 3.00 19.94
C GLY A 447 -21.15 2.75 18.64
N ARG A 448 -20.78 1.74 17.83
CA ARG A 448 -21.52 1.41 16.60
C ARG A 448 -23.01 1.16 16.86
N TYR A 449 -23.86 1.73 16.02
CA TYR A 449 -25.32 1.59 16.12
C TYR A 449 -25.74 0.22 15.59
N LYS A 450 -26.33 -0.61 16.47
CA LYS A 450 -26.83 -1.98 16.20
C LYS A 450 -25.81 -2.91 15.53
N THR A 451 -25.33 -3.92 16.25
CA THR A 451 -24.53 -5.01 15.68
C THR A 451 -25.35 -5.74 14.60
N ALA A 452 -24.74 -6.31 13.55
CA ALA A 452 -25.46 -7.01 12.47
C ALA A 452 -26.47 -8.05 12.99
N HIS A 453 -26.15 -8.75 14.09
CA HIS A 453 -27.07 -9.66 14.78
C HIS A 453 -28.35 -8.99 15.31
N GLN A 454 -28.27 -7.75 15.77
CA GLN A 454 -29.43 -6.97 16.23
C GLN A 454 -30.24 -6.40 15.07
N ALA A 455 -29.62 -6.15 13.91
CA ALA A 455 -30.32 -5.69 12.71
C ALA A 455 -31.16 -6.83 12.08
N VAL A 456 -30.60 -8.04 11.94
CA VAL A 456 -31.33 -9.21 11.41
C VAL A 456 -32.48 -9.64 12.33
N ASN A 457 -32.29 -9.55 13.65
CA ASN A 457 -33.34 -9.85 14.64
C ASN A 457 -34.41 -8.74 14.75
N ALA A 458 -34.10 -7.51 14.32
CA ALA A 458 -35.07 -6.42 14.30
C ALA A 458 -35.94 -6.46 13.04
N ASP A 459 -35.38 -6.78 11.87
CA ASP A 459 -36.14 -7.00 10.63
C ASP A 459 -37.14 -8.16 10.80
N SER A 460 -36.73 -9.26 11.43
CA SER A 460 -37.62 -10.41 11.70
C SER A 460 -38.75 -10.11 12.71
N LYS A 461 -38.57 -9.15 13.63
CA LYS A 461 -39.63 -8.69 14.55
C LYS A 461 -40.59 -7.68 13.92
N GLN A 462 -40.16 -6.94 12.89
CA GLN A 462 -41.07 -6.05 12.14
C GLN A 462 -41.99 -6.82 11.19
N VAL A 463 -41.55 -7.96 10.65
CA VAL A 463 -42.42 -8.82 9.81
C VAL A 463 -43.57 -9.45 10.61
N SER A 464 -43.41 -9.71 11.91
CA SER A 464 -44.49 -10.30 12.73
C SER A 464 -45.61 -9.32 13.15
N VAL A 465 -45.50 -8.02 12.84
CA VAL A 465 -46.51 -7.01 13.22
C VAL A 465 -47.24 -6.41 12.01
N ALA A 466 -46.84 -6.75 10.79
CA ALA A 466 -47.46 -6.25 9.56
C ALA A 466 -48.27 -7.32 8.81
N ASN A 467 -49.18 -8.02 9.50
CA ASN A 467 -50.30 -8.70 8.85
C ASN A 467 -51.58 -7.94 9.22
N GLY A 468 -51.80 -6.84 8.52
CA GLY A 468 -52.92 -5.94 8.76
C GLY A 468 -52.99 -4.81 7.74
N ALA A 469 -53.47 -5.16 6.54
CA ALA A 469 -54.22 -4.30 5.64
C ALA A 469 -53.50 -3.18 4.81
N ILE A 470 -53.62 -3.37 3.48
CA ILE A 470 -53.86 -2.38 2.41
C ILE A 470 -52.63 -1.76 1.72
N ASP A 471 -52.51 -2.09 0.42
CA ASP A 471 -51.71 -1.42 -0.63
C ASP A 471 -51.90 0.10 -0.63
N PRO A 472 -50.93 0.86 -1.16
CA PRO A 472 -51.34 1.74 -2.25
C PRO A 472 -50.40 1.82 -3.44
N VAL A 473 -51.09 1.84 -4.58
CA VAL A 473 -50.72 2.29 -5.91
C VAL A 473 -50.04 3.67 -5.89
N ILE A 474 -49.03 3.80 -6.75
CA ILE A 474 -48.31 5.03 -7.07
C ILE A 474 -49.25 6.00 -7.78
N GLY A 475 -49.47 7.18 -7.19
CA GLY A 475 -50.15 8.32 -7.81
C GLY A 475 -49.36 9.60 -7.53
N LEU A 476 -48.95 10.28 -8.61
CA LEU A 476 -48.42 11.64 -8.57
C LEU A 476 -49.50 12.58 -8.00
N ASP A 477 -49.13 13.49 -7.10
CA ASP A 477 -49.63 14.87 -7.08
C ASP A 477 -48.85 15.73 -6.07
N ASP A 478 -48.39 16.88 -6.53
CA ASP A 478 -47.70 17.94 -5.79
C ASP A 478 -48.65 18.64 -4.80
N LYS A 479 -48.43 18.49 -3.49
CA LYS A 479 -48.85 19.48 -2.48
C LYS A 479 -47.86 19.58 -1.32
N HIS A 480 -47.39 20.80 -1.09
CA HIS A 480 -46.69 21.23 0.11
C HIS A 480 -47.56 21.01 1.36
N SER A 481 -47.05 20.24 2.33
CA SER A 481 -47.53 20.26 3.72
C SER A 481 -46.35 20.05 4.67
N ASP A 482 -46.15 21.06 5.50
CA ASP A 482 -45.43 21.16 6.78
C ASP A 482 -44.35 20.12 7.11
N ALA A 483 -43.14 20.64 7.28
CA ALA A 483 -41.97 19.94 7.76
C ALA A 483 -42.12 19.53 9.23
N ASP A 484 -42.65 18.33 9.47
CA ASP A 484 -42.41 17.61 10.71
C ASP A 484 -40.98 17.05 10.66
N GLU A 485 -40.08 17.70 11.42
CA GLU A 485 -38.75 17.21 11.74
C GLU A 485 -38.85 15.78 12.30
N ILE A 486 -38.43 14.80 11.49
CA ILE A 486 -38.19 13.44 11.96
C ILE A 486 -37.00 13.50 12.94
N LYS A 487 -37.30 13.70 14.23
CA LYS A 487 -36.31 13.59 15.31
C LYS A 487 -35.69 12.20 15.28
N ALA A 488 -34.38 12.14 15.07
CA ALA A 488 -33.61 10.91 15.18
C ALA A 488 -33.84 10.28 16.58
N PRO A 489 -34.11 8.97 16.68
CA PRO A 489 -34.35 8.31 17.96
C PRO A 489 -33.12 8.45 18.86
N GLU A 490 -33.30 8.97 20.08
CA GLU A 490 -32.21 9.17 21.06
C GLU A 490 -31.49 7.84 21.35
N SER A 491 -30.28 7.69 20.82
CA SER A 491 -29.44 6.53 21.12
C SER A 491 -28.89 6.65 22.54
N LYS A 492 -29.31 5.77 23.47
CA LYS A 492 -28.76 5.68 24.83
C LYS A 492 -27.26 5.30 24.89
N THR A 493 -26.64 4.96 23.78
CA THR A 493 -25.27 4.43 23.70
C THR A 493 -24.29 5.49 23.20
N VAL A 494 -23.37 5.92 24.07
CA VAL A 494 -22.23 6.80 23.74
C VAL A 494 -21.01 5.94 23.42
N GLY A 495 -20.30 6.24 22.34
CA GLY A 495 -18.98 5.68 22.06
C GLY A 495 -17.90 6.44 22.81
N TRP A 496 -17.01 5.74 23.50
CA TRP A 496 -15.92 6.35 24.26
C TRP A 496 -14.56 6.12 23.62
N VAL A 497 -13.65 7.08 23.81
CA VAL A 497 -12.27 6.97 23.33
C VAL A 497 -11.32 7.47 24.41
N THR A 498 -10.26 6.72 24.67
CA THR A 498 -9.23 7.11 25.64
C THR A 498 -7.87 6.54 25.24
N THR A 499 -6.86 6.77 26.08
CA THR A 499 -5.52 6.21 25.93
C THR A 499 -5.19 5.31 27.11
N LEU A 500 -4.30 4.34 26.89
CA LEU A 500 -3.80 3.48 27.96
C LEU A 500 -2.87 4.27 28.88
N GLU A 501 -1.90 4.98 28.29
CA GLU A 501 -0.92 5.81 28.99
C GLU A 501 -1.39 7.26 29.09
N HIS A 502 -0.94 8.00 30.11
CA HIS A 502 -1.38 9.38 30.34
C HIS A 502 -0.78 10.36 29.33
N GLU A 503 0.45 10.12 28.92
CA GLU A 503 1.22 11.00 28.07
C GLU A 503 0.64 11.09 26.65
N ASP A 504 0.04 10.02 26.15
CA ASP A 504 -0.65 9.98 24.86
C ASP A 504 -2.00 10.73 24.86
N HIS A 505 -2.59 10.95 26.04
CA HIS A 505 -3.95 11.47 26.18
C HIS A 505 -4.09 12.90 25.64
N LYS A 506 -3.07 13.73 25.82
CA LYS A 506 -3.04 15.12 25.33
C LYS A 506 -3.12 15.15 23.80
N TYR A 507 -2.35 14.28 23.12
CA TYR A 507 -2.37 14.19 21.67
C TYR A 507 -3.74 13.72 21.16
N LEU A 508 -4.30 12.66 21.76
CA LEU A 508 -5.63 12.15 21.42
C LEU A 508 -6.70 13.25 21.49
N LYS A 509 -6.76 13.99 22.60
CA LYS A 509 -7.75 15.07 22.78
C LYS A 509 -7.60 16.14 21.70
N SER A 510 -6.37 16.62 21.47
CA SER A 510 -6.11 17.63 20.44
C SER A 510 -6.38 17.12 19.02
N GLY A 511 -6.17 15.84 18.77
CA GLY A 511 -6.40 15.23 17.46
C GLY A 511 -7.88 15.02 17.14
N MET A 512 -8.69 14.70 18.15
CA MET A 512 -10.13 14.55 17.98
C MET A 512 -10.85 15.90 17.72
N GLU A 513 -10.29 17.01 18.20
CA GLU A 513 -10.83 18.37 18.00
C GLU A 513 -10.45 18.99 16.64
N LYS A 514 -9.36 18.53 16.01
CA LYS A 514 -8.87 19.05 14.72
C LYS A 514 -9.62 18.45 13.54
N GLU A 515 -9.87 19.25 12.50
CA GLU A 515 -10.35 18.73 11.22
C GLU A 515 -9.20 18.21 10.35
N PRO A 516 -9.36 17.06 9.69
CA PRO A 516 -8.33 16.50 8.81
C PRO A 516 -8.21 17.32 7.52
N GLU A 517 -7.00 17.37 6.97
CA GLU A 517 -6.72 18.13 5.74
C GLU A 517 -7.49 17.59 4.52
N GLU A 518 -7.91 18.49 3.65
CA GLU A 518 -8.56 18.13 2.39
C GLU A 518 -7.67 17.28 1.49
N ILE A 519 -8.29 16.38 0.71
CA ILE A 519 -7.57 15.59 -0.27
C ILE A 519 -7.43 16.40 -1.55
N LYS A 520 -6.18 16.60 -1.99
CA LYS A 520 -5.86 17.50 -3.11
C LYS A 520 -5.71 16.81 -4.45
N ALA A 521 -5.32 15.54 -4.47
CA ALA A 521 -4.98 14.80 -5.67
C ALA A 521 -5.34 13.30 -5.58
N ALA A 522 -5.56 12.70 -6.73
CA ALA A 522 -5.89 11.28 -6.92
C ALA A 522 -4.69 10.48 -7.44
N GLY A 523 -4.52 9.25 -6.95
CA GLY A 523 -3.46 8.35 -7.41
C GLY A 523 -3.73 7.84 -8.83
N LEU A 524 -2.68 7.66 -9.63
CA LEU A 524 -2.73 7.07 -10.96
C LEU A 524 -1.74 5.93 -11.10
N PHE A 525 -2.10 4.96 -11.92
CA PHE A 525 -1.20 3.95 -12.41
C PHE A 525 -1.40 3.83 -13.93
N PRO A 526 -0.33 3.85 -14.74
CA PRO A 526 -0.47 3.77 -16.19
C PRO A 526 -1.15 2.46 -16.60
N PRO A 527 -2.17 2.50 -17.49
CA PRO A 527 -2.78 1.29 -18.04
C PRO A 527 -1.74 0.37 -18.68
N SER A 528 -1.99 -0.94 -18.65
CA SER A 528 -1.07 -1.95 -19.19
C SER A 528 -0.68 -1.69 -20.65
N GLN A 529 -1.61 -1.19 -21.47
CA GLN A 529 -1.36 -0.82 -22.86
C GLN A 529 -0.35 0.33 -23.02
N ILE A 530 -0.36 1.31 -22.11
CA ILE A 530 0.62 2.41 -22.11
C ILE A 530 1.99 1.86 -21.73
N VAL A 531 2.05 1.04 -20.68
CA VAL A 531 3.30 0.41 -20.23
C VAL A 531 3.90 -0.48 -21.32
N GLU A 532 3.07 -1.26 -22.02
CA GLU A 532 3.49 -2.12 -23.12
C GLU A 532 4.03 -1.31 -24.31
N ARG A 533 3.30 -0.29 -24.75
CA ARG A 533 3.77 0.62 -25.81
C ARG A 533 5.07 1.30 -25.42
N PHE A 534 5.18 1.74 -24.17
CA PHE A 534 6.39 2.37 -23.65
C PHE A 534 7.58 1.41 -23.66
N ALA A 535 7.37 0.17 -23.23
CA ALA A 535 8.40 -0.87 -23.22
C ALA A 535 8.95 -1.20 -24.62
N ASN A 536 8.12 -1.09 -25.66
CA ASN A 536 8.52 -1.38 -27.04
C ASN A 536 9.55 -0.38 -27.62
N TYR A 537 9.76 0.78 -27.00
CA TYR A 537 10.82 1.72 -27.39
C TYR A 537 12.20 1.35 -26.84
N PHE A 538 12.28 0.34 -25.98
CA PHE A 538 13.54 -0.09 -25.37
C PHE A 538 14.10 -1.31 -26.11
N PRO A 539 15.43 -1.41 -26.25
CA PRO A 539 16.06 -2.61 -26.80
C PRO A 539 15.69 -3.87 -26.00
N PRO A 540 15.63 -5.05 -26.67
CA PRO A 540 15.50 -6.33 -25.99
C PRO A 540 16.56 -6.49 -24.90
N GLY A 541 16.20 -7.12 -23.78
CA GLY A 541 17.08 -7.30 -22.61
C GLY A 541 17.13 -6.11 -21.65
N THR A 542 16.47 -4.99 -21.96
CA THR A 542 16.33 -3.89 -21.00
C THR A 542 15.52 -4.37 -19.77
N PRO A 543 16.03 -4.17 -18.53
CA PRO A 543 15.30 -4.55 -17.33
C PRO A 543 13.94 -3.85 -17.22
N PHE A 544 12.89 -4.62 -16.97
CA PHE A 544 11.53 -4.08 -16.85
C PHE A 544 11.40 -3.09 -15.68
N SER A 545 12.16 -3.28 -14.61
CA SER A 545 12.26 -2.34 -13.48
C SER A 545 12.79 -0.96 -13.91
N TYR A 546 13.73 -0.91 -14.85
CA TYR A 546 14.24 0.34 -15.42
C TYR A 546 13.18 1.02 -16.29
N ILE A 547 12.48 0.26 -17.13
CA ILE A 547 11.40 0.78 -17.99
C ILE A 547 10.30 1.44 -17.14
N MET A 548 9.83 0.74 -16.09
CA MET A 548 8.81 1.26 -15.18
C MET A 548 9.25 2.52 -14.44
N LEU A 549 10.50 2.57 -13.96
CA LEU A 549 11.04 3.75 -13.31
C LEU A 549 11.16 4.92 -14.29
N ARG A 550 11.67 4.66 -15.50
CA ARG A 550 11.84 5.68 -16.53
C ARG A 550 10.51 6.29 -16.92
N LEU A 551 9.46 5.48 -17.05
CA LEU A 551 8.10 5.95 -17.28
C LEU A 551 7.67 6.90 -16.15
N HIS A 552 7.87 6.52 -14.89
CA HIS A 552 7.53 7.34 -13.72
C HIS A 552 8.27 8.69 -13.71
N ASP A 553 9.56 8.69 -14.04
CA ASP A 553 10.43 9.87 -14.03
C ASP A 553 10.07 10.91 -15.11
N ILE A 554 9.69 10.45 -16.32
CA ILE A 554 9.44 11.34 -17.46
C ILE A 554 7.94 11.66 -17.64
N SER A 555 7.06 11.03 -16.86
CA SER A 555 5.62 11.19 -17.02
C SER A 555 5.17 12.61 -16.74
N ASN A 556 4.38 13.18 -17.65
CA ASN A 556 3.71 14.45 -17.43
C ASN A 556 2.30 14.22 -16.91
N ILE A 557 1.93 14.88 -15.81
CA ILE A 557 0.70 14.57 -15.07
C ILE A 557 0.01 15.88 -14.70
N HIS A 558 -1.32 15.88 -14.74
CA HIS A 558 -2.10 17.02 -14.30
C HIS A 558 -2.02 17.17 -12.76
N PRO A 559 -1.94 18.40 -12.18
CA PRO A 559 -1.71 18.62 -10.73
C PRO A 559 -2.70 17.97 -9.77
N ARG A 560 -3.90 17.62 -10.25
CA ARG A 560 -4.92 16.88 -9.49
C ARG A 560 -4.67 15.38 -9.42
N PHE A 561 -3.58 14.91 -10.00
CA PHE A 561 -3.18 13.52 -9.95
C PHE A 561 -1.70 13.39 -9.58
N TYR A 562 -1.34 12.24 -9.05
CA TYR A 562 0.05 11.84 -8.85
C TYR A 562 0.21 10.37 -9.24
N LEU A 563 1.39 9.97 -9.68
CA LEU A 563 1.65 8.55 -9.92
C LEU A 563 1.85 7.81 -8.61
N CYS A 564 1.15 6.69 -8.48
CA CYS A 564 1.29 5.81 -7.33
C CYS A 564 2.73 5.29 -7.21
N THR A 565 3.18 5.11 -5.98
CA THR A 565 4.53 4.64 -5.68
C THR A 565 4.68 3.16 -6.02
N LEU A 566 5.76 2.82 -6.73
CA LEU A 566 6.10 1.44 -7.10
C LEU A 566 6.72 0.74 -5.88
N LYS A 567 5.92 0.00 -5.09
CA LYS A 567 6.37 -0.73 -3.89
C LYS A 567 7.22 -1.97 -4.26
N ASP A 568 6.59 -3.13 -4.33
CA ASP A 568 7.25 -4.42 -4.58
C ASP A 568 7.42 -4.69 -6.08
N GLN A 569 6.67 -3.98 -6.94
CA GLN A 569 6.70 -4.10 -8.41
C GLN A 569 8.12 -4.05 -8.99
N LEU A 570 8.96 -3.11 -8.53
CA LEU A 570 10.34 -2.99 -9.01
C LEU A 570 11.19 -4.19 -8.57
N ALA A 571 11.05 -4.63 -7.32
CA ALA A 571 11.80 -5.76 -6.79
C ALA A 571 11.37 -7.08 -7.46
N ILE A 572 10.08 -7.24 -7.74
CA ILE A 572 9.54 -8.37 -8.50
C ILE A 572 10.09 -8.35 -9.93
N ALA A 573 10.04 -7.20 -10.60
CA ALA A 573 10.57 -7.03 -11.95
C ALA A 573 12.05 -7.41 -12.06
N ASP A 574 12.85 -7.05 -11.05
CA ASP A 574 14.26 -7.47 -10.99
C ASP A 574 14.41 -8.98 -10.77
N ALA A 575 13.60 -9.58 -9.88
CA ALA A 575 13.69 -10.99 -9.53
C ALA A 575 13.37 -11.91 -10.72
N ILE A 576 12.42 -11.51 -11.56
CA ILE A 576 11.98 -12.24 -12.77
C ILE A 576 12.72 -11.82 -14.04
N HIS A 577 13.68 -10.90 -13.97
CA HIS A 577 14.36 -10.38 -15.17
C HIS A 577 15.12 -11.48 -15.93
N THR A 578 15.77 -12.40 -15.22
CA THR A 578 16.56 -13.49 -15.79
C THR A 578 15.71 -14.58 -16.47
N VAL A 579 14.39 -14.60 -16.24
CA VAL A 579 13.50 -15.58 -16.85
C VAL A 579 13.29 -15.21 -18.33
N LYS A 580 13.68 -16.14 -19.21
CA LYS A 580 13.60 -16.01 -20.67
C LYS A 580 12.15 -16.23 -21.15
N ASN A 581 11.83 -15.75 -22.35
CA ASN A 581 10.55 -15.97 -23.05
C ASN A 581 9.28 -15.40 -22.39
N LEU A 582 9.39 -14.47 -21.45
CA LEU A 582 8.22 -13.75 -20.92
C LEU A 582 7.85 -12.56 -21.82
N SER A 583 6.57 -12.47 -22.17
CA SER A 583 6.03 -11.28 -22.82
C SER A 583 6.01 -10.07 -21.86
N VAL A 584 5.94 -8.86 -22.41
CA VAL A 584 5.79 -7.64 -21.61
C VAL A 584 4.48 -7.68 -20.81
N GLN A 585 3.41 -8.22 -21.40
CA GLN A 585 2.12 -8.37 -20.73
C GLN A 585 2.18 -9.33 -19.53
N ASP A 586 2.91 -10.45 -19.65
CA ASP A 586 3.13 -11.36 -18.53
C ASP A 586 3.93 -10.68 -17.43
N ARG A 587 4.98 -9.92 -17.79
CA ARG A 587 5.78 -9.14 -16.83
C ARG A 587 4.93 -8.12 -16.08
N ILE A 588 4.06 -7.37 -16.77
CA ILE A 588 3.12 -6.43 -16.15
C ILE A 588 2.24 -7.16 -15.13
N THR A 589 1.69 -8.32 -15.52
CA THR A 589 0.78 -9.11 -14.68
C THR A 589 1.49 -9.67 -13.44
N ILE A 590 2.67 -10.29 -13.61
CA ILE A 590 3.44 -10.89 -12.52
C ILE A 590 3.96 -9.82 -11.55
N CYS A 591 4.33 -8.64 -12.03
CA CYS A 591 4.75 -7.52 -11.18
C CYS A 591 3.64 -7.00 -10.26
N ALA A 592 2.36 -7.28 -10.57
CA ALA A 592 1.22 -6.94 -9.72
C ALA A 592 0.90 -8.03 -8.68
N ALA A 593 1.63 -9.14 -8.64
CA ALA A 593 1.38 -10.23 -7.70
C ALA A 593 1.62 -9.79 -6.24
N PRO A 594 0.76 -10.22 -5.28
CA PRO A 594 0.84 -9.81 -3.88
C PRO A 594 1.90 -10.62 -3.12
N ILE A 595 3.19 -10.40 -3.41
CA ILE A 595 4.30 -11.12 -2.78
C ILE A 595 5.45 -10.16 -2.44
N ASN A 596 6.11 -10.41 -1.31
CA ASN A 596 7.26 -9.65 -0.85
C ASN A 596 8.55 -10.29 -1.37
N MET A 597 9.53 -9.47 -1.79
CA MET A 597 10.82 -9.93 -2.32
C MET A 597 11.97 -9.82 -1.32
N ARG A 598 11.68 -9.61 -0.04
CA ARG A 598 12.70 -9.52 1.03
C ARG A 598 13.37 -10.87 1.28
N SER A 599 12.61 -11.96 1.35
CA SER A 599 13.15 -13.26 1.68
C SER A 599 13.67 -14.01 0.44
N ALA A 600 14.72 -14.82 0.60
CA ALA A 600 15.22 -15.67 -0.49
C ALA A 600 14.21 -16.76 -0.93
N PRO A 601 13.48 -17.45 -0.02
CA PRO A 601 12.47 -18.43 -0.40
C PRO A 601 11.34 -17.84 -1.27
N GLU A 602 10.78 -16.69 -0.91
CA GLU A 602 9.71 -16.04 -1.70
C GLU A 602 10.20 -15.64 -3.10
N ARG A 603 11.44 -15.15 -3.21
CA ARG A 603 12.05 -14.80 -4.52
C ARG A 603 12.24 -16.03 -5.40
N ASN A 604 12.78 -17.11 -4.84
CA ASN A 604 13.00 -18.37 -5.58
C ASN A 604 11.67 -18.99 -6.02
N PHE A 605 10.66 -18.97 -5.13
CA PHE A 605 9.33 -19.45 -5.44
C PHE A 605 8.68 -18.65 -6.57
N LEU A 606 8.70 -17.32 -6.52
CA LEU A 606 8.14 -16.50 -7.60
C LEU A 606 8.86 -16.74 -8.92
N ARG A 607 10.20 -16.85 -8.89
CA ARG A 607 11.00 -17.18 -10.09
C ARG A 607 10.56 -18.52 -10.67
N ARG A 608 10.38 -19.55 -9.84
CA ARG A 608 9.94 -20.88 -10.29
C ARG A 608 8.55 -20.85 -10.92
N LEU A 609 7.59 -20.15 -10.30
CA LEU A 609 6.25 -19.95 -10.90
C LEU A 609 6.35 -19.25 -12.25
N THR A 610 7.23 -18.27 -12.34
CA THR A 610 7.44 -17.46 -13.54
C THR A 610 8.08 -18.27 -14.68
N GLU A 611 8.99 -19.20 -14.36
CA GLU A 611 9.53 -20.19 -15.31
C GLU A 611 8.42 -21.12 -15.84
N CYS A 612 7.54 -21.63 -14.96
CA CYS A 612 6.40 -22.45 -15.39
C CYS A 612 5.51 -21.69 -16.39
N ILE A 613 5.26 -20.40 -16.15
CA ILE A 613 4.50 -19.53 -17.07
C ILE A 613 5.24 -19.39 -18.41
N ALA A 614 6.53 -19.05 -18.38
CA ALA A 614 7.34 -18.81 -19.57
C ALA A 614 7.51 -20.05 -20.45
N GLU A 615 7.63 -21.23 -19.85
CA GLU A 615 7.81 -22.50 -20.56
C GLU A 615 6.47 -23.20 -20.88
N GLY A 616 5.35 -22.70 -20.34
CA GLY A 616 4.05 -23.35 -20.43
C GLY A 616 3.99 -24.72 -19.76
N LYS A 617 4.83 -24.97 -18.74
CA LYS A 617 4.86 -26.23 -17.97
C LYS A 617 3.78 -26.24 -16.90
N SER A 618 3.32 -27.42 -16.51
CA SER A 618 2.39 -27.57 -15.38
C SER A 618 3.02 -27.05 -14.10
N GLY A 619 2.37 -26.07 -13.48
CA GLY A 619 2.71 -25.56 -12.15
C GLY A 619 1.76 -26.13 -11.11
N ASN A 620 1.69 -27.45 -10.95
CA ASN A 620 0.90 -28.04 -9.87
C ASN A 620 1.50 -27.65 -8.51
N LEU A 621 0.66 -27.40 -7.52
CA LEU A 621 1.10 -26.90 -6.21
C LEU A 621 2.14 -27.80 -5.54
N LEU A 622 1.94 -29.13 -5.59
CA LEU A 622 2.82 -30.10 -4.94
C LEU A 622 4.12 -30.37 -5.72
N ASP A 623 4.16 -30.03 -7.00
CA ASP A 623 5.34 -30.24 -7.86
C ASP A 623 6.35 -29.07 -7.71
N ILE A 624 6.01 -28.04 -6.93
CA ILE A 624 6.87 -26.86 -6.73
C ILE A 624 7.79 -27.10 -5.52
N GLU A 625 9.01 -27.55 -5.80
CA GLU A 625 10.04 -27.85 -4.79
C GLU A 625 10.37 -26.67 -3.84
N CYS A 626 10.17 -25.43 -4.29
CA CYS A 626 10.44 -24.24 -3.49
C CYS A 626 9.33 -23.91 -2.47
N LEU A 627 8.24 -24.67 -2.41
CA LEU A 627 7.15 -24.46 -1.45
C LEU A 627 7.43 -25.28 -0.18
N PRO A 628 7.73 -24.65 0.97
CA PRO A 628 8.15 -25.36 2.18
C PRO A 628 6.94 -25.97 2.91
N LEU A 629 6.33 -27.02 2.34
CA LEU A 629 5.18 -27.70 2.92
C LEU A 629 5.55 -28.46 4.21
N ASP A 630 6.80 -28.89 4.34
CA ASP A 630 7.32 -29.63 5.51
C ASP A 630 7.17 -28.89 6.84
N ILE A 631 6.97 -27.55 6.80
CA ILE A 631 6.69 -26.75 8.00
C ILE A 631 5.38 -27.21 8.67
N MET A 632 4.42 -27.71 7.89
CA MET A 632 3.13 -28.17 8.40
C MET A 632 3.24 -29.45 9.22
N ASP A 633 4.26 -30.28 8.98
CA ASP A 633 4.47 -31.55 9.69
C ASP A 633 5.15 -31.35 11.06
N GLN A 634 5.71 -30.17 11.31
CA GLN A 634 6.32 -29.84 12.60
C GLN A 634 5.23 -29.56 13.64
N PRO A 635 5.39 -30.01 14.90
CA PRO A 635 4.43 -29.71 15.96
C PRO A 635 4.36 -28.21 16.18
N SER A 636 3.18 -27.71 16.56
CA SER A 636 3.00 -26.29 16.88
C SER A 636 4.01 -25.90 17.96
N SER A 637 4.80 -24.88 17.65
CA SER A 637 5.79 -24.31 18.56
C SER A 637 5.47 -22.84 18.77
N GLY A 638 5.48 -22.39 20.02
CA GLY A 638 5.34 -20.97 20.35
C GLY A 638 6.54 -20.09 19.95
N ASP A 639 7.37 -20.54 19.02
CA ASP A 639 8.56 -19.84 18.54
C ASP A 639 8.25 -18.89 17.38
N ARG A 640 8.90 -17.72 17.40
CA ARG A 640 8.69 -16.62 16.45
C ARG A 640 9.06 -17.04 15.03
N GLU A 641 10.12 -17.83 14.91
CA GLU A 641 10.61 -18.28 13.62
C GLU A 641 9.60 -19.22 12.95
N TYR A 642 8.95 -20.08 13.73
CA TYR A 642 7.92 -20.99 13.24
C TYR A 642 6.69 -20.24 12.74
N LEU A 643 6.16 -19.29 13.52
CA LEU A 643 5.04 -18.45 13.10
C LEU A 643 5.38 -17.66 11.82
N TYR A 644 6.58 -17.09 11.75
CA TYR A 644 7.03 -16.36 10.57
C TYR A 644 7.09 -17.26 9.32
N LYS A 645 7.58 -18.49 9.46
CA LYS A 645 7.62 -19.50 8.40
C LYS A 645 6.20 -19.88 7.93
N LEU A 646 5.24 -20.03 8.85
CA LEU A 646 3.83 -20.27 8.50
C LEU A 646 3.19 -19.07 7.77
N GLU A 647 3.42 -17.84 8.24
CA GLU A 647 2.95 -16.61 7.56
C GLU A 647 3.55 -16.50 6.15
N GLN A 648 4.82 -16.86 5.98
CA GLN A 648 5.49 -16.89 4.69
C GLN A 648 4.86 -17.93 3.76
N LEU A 649 4.64 -19.16 4.24
CA LEU A 649 3.98 -20.22 3.47
C LEU A 649 2.57 -19.80 3.03
N HIS A 650 1.79 -19.19 3.93
CA HIS A 650 0.46 -18.64 3.60
C HIS A 650 0.53 -17.62 2.45
N LYS A 651 1.45 -16.66 2.51
CA LYS A 651 1.64 -15.66 1.44
C LYS A 651 2.02 -16.30 0.10
N MET A 652 2.86 -17.33 0.12
CA MET A 652 3.25 -18.06 -1.10
C MET A 652 2.04 -18.77 -1.73
N ILE A 653 1.18 -19.40 -0.93
CA ILE A 653 -0.05 -20.04 -1.40
C ILE A 653 -1.05 -18.99 -1.95
N VAL A 654 -1.17 -17.85 -1.28
CA VAL A 654 -2.00 -16.71 -1.73
C VAL A 654 -1.50 -16.18 -3.09
N CYS A 655 -0.19 -16.05 -3.27
CA CYS A 655 0.43 -15.67 -4.55
C CYS A 655 0.14 -16.70 -5.65
N TYR A 656 0.26 -17.99 -5.35
CA TYR A 656 -0.12 -19.08 -6.27
C TYR A 656 -1.58 -18.98 -6.70
N LEU A 657 -2.50 -18.81 -5.74
CA LEU A 657 -3.93 -18.63 -6.02
C LEU A 657 -4.15 -17.41 -6.91
N TRP A 658 -3.53 -16.28 -6.60
CA TRP A 658 -3.62 -15.05 -7.40
C TRP A 658 -3.19 -15.30 -8.86
N LEU A 659 -2.03 -15.92 -9.08
CA LEU A 659 -1.53 -16.25 -10.41
C LEU A 659 -2.42 -17.28 -11.13
N SER A 660 -3.03 -18.20 -10.39
CA SER A 660 -3.89 -19.23 -10.97
C SER A 660 -5.13 -18.69 -11.66
N TYR A 661 -5.66 -17.54 -11.25
CA TYR A 661 -6.78 -16.89 -11.94
C TYR A 661 -6.35 -16.18 -13.23
N ARG A 662 -5.07 -15.81 -13.37
CA ARG A 662 -4.54 -15.12 -14.57
C ARG A 662 -3.93 -16.09 -15.57
N PHE A 663 -3.33 -17.18 -15.10
CA PHE A 663 -2.68 -18.21 -15.92
C PHE A 663 -3.35 -19.58 -15.72
N PRO A 664 -4.62 -19.75 -16.14
CA PRO A 664 -5.42 -20.90 -15.75
C PRO A 664 -4.97 -22.23 -16.33
N ASN A 665 -4.21 -22.19 -17.43
CA ASN A 665 -3.67 -23.36 -18.11
C ASN A 665 -2.37 -23.86 -17.47
N VAL A 666 -1.67 -22.99 -16.74
CA VAL A 666 -0.38 -23.30 -16.09
C VAL A 666 -0.63 -23.78 -14.67
N PHE A 667 -1.49 -23.10 -13.92
CA PHE A 667 -1.78 -23.40 -12.51
C PHE A 667 -3.20 -23.98 -12.38
N THR A 668 -3.29 -25.30 -12.39
CA THR A 668 -4.56 -26.04 -12.46
C THR A 668 -5.07 -26.46 -11.08
N THR A 669 -4.20 -26.62 -10.08
CA THR A 669 -4.53 -27.18 -8.75
C THR A 669 -5.10 -26.14 -7.78
N ARG A 670 -6.12 -25.38 -8.19
CA ARG A 670 -6.75 -24.33 -7.35
C ARG A 670 -7.48 -24.88 -6.13
N ALA A 671 -8.21 -25.97 -6.30
CA ALA A 671 -8.97 -26.58 -5.21
C ALA A 671 -8.03 -27.05 -4.08
N LEU A 672 -6.92 -27.68 -4.46
CA LEU A 672 -5.87 -28.09 -3.54
C LEU A 672 -5.23 -26.89 -2.85
N ALA A 673 -4.86 -25.84 -3.59
CA ALA A 673 -4.28 -24.63 -2.99
C ALA A 673 -5.22 -23.94 -1.99
N ASN A 674 -6.53 -23.91 -2.24
CA ASN A 674 -7.50 -23.41 -1.28
C ASN A 674 -7.59 -24.29 -0.02
N TYR A 675 -7.50 -25.61 -0.17
CA TYR A 675 -7.48 -26.54 0.96
C TYR A 675 -6.20 -26.39 1.80
N THR A 676 -5.03 -26.36 1.17
CA THR A 676 -3.75 -26.14 1.85
C THR A 676 -3.71 -24.76 2.53
N LYS A 677 -4.22 -23.71 1.87
CA LYS A 677 -4.38 -22.38 2.47
C LYS A 677 -5.13 -22.48 3.80
N LYS A 678 -6.28 -23.14 3.82
CA LYS A 678 -7.10 -23.30 5.03
C LYS A 678 -6.35 -24.03 6.14
N LEU A 679 -5.65 -25.12 5.83
CA LEU A 679 -4.86 -25.86 6.83
C LEU A 679 -3.77 -24.99 7.46
N VAL A 680 -3.07 -24.18 6.66
CA VAL A 680 -2.05 -23.26 7.16
C VAL A 680 -2.68 -22.17 8.04
N GLU A 681 -3.87 -21.67 7.69
CA GLU A 681 -4.62 -20.70 8.50
C GLU A 681 -4.99 -21.28 9.87
N ASP A 682 -5.50 -22.51 9.90
CA ASP A 682 -5.85 -23.22 11.15
C ASP A 682 -4.59 -23.43 12.03
N GLN A 683 -3.45 -23.76 11.41
CA GLN A 683 -2.17 -23.95 12.12
C GLN A 683 -1.57 -22.63 12.64
N ILE A 684 -1.70 -21.53 11.90
CA ILE A 684 -1.35 -20.19 12.37
C ILE A 684 -2.20 -19.86 13.61
N GLU A 685 -3.50 -20.08 13.57
CA GLU A 685 -4.38 -19.81 14.71
C GLU A 685 -3.97 -20.60 15.96
N ASN A 686 -3.68 -21.90 15.81
CA ASN A 686 -3.21 -22.74 16.92
C ASN A 686 -1.87 -22.23 17.50
N THR A 687 -0.89 -21.94 16.64
CA THR A 687 0.43 -21.43 17.05
C THR A 687 0.33 -20.10 17.81
N LEU A 688 -0.54 -19.20 17.34
CA LEU A 688 -0.78 -17.91 17.98
C LEU A 688 -1.41 -18.03 19.37
N SER A 689 -2.11 -19.13 19.65
CA SER A 689 -2.67 -19.40 20.99
C SER A 689 -1.58 -19.80 22.00
N GLU A 690 -0.58 -20.56 21.56
CA GLU A 690 0.50 -21.11 22.40
C GLU A 690 1.64 -20.10 22.68
N PHE A 691 1.80 -19.09 21.82
CA PHE A 691 2.94 -18.17 21.79
C PHE A 691 3.18 -17.37 23.08
N SER A 692 4.10 -17.82 23.95
CA SER A 692 4.39 -17.15 25.22
C SER A 692 5.38 -16.02 25.12
N PHE A 693 4.96 -14.79 25.45
CA PHE A 693 5.87 -13.66 25.45
C PHE A 693 5.75 -12.75 26.68
N THR A 694 6.92 -12.30 27.13
CA THR A 694 7.23 -11.73 28.45
C THR A 694 7.01 -10.20 28.50
N GLU A 695 6.58 -9.73 29.67
CA GLU A 695 6.41 -8.31 30.07
C GLU A 695 7.62 -7.40 29.72
N GLN A 696 8.83 -7.97 29.65
CA GLN A 696 10.08 -7.26 29.37
C GLN A 696 10.13 -6.58 27.98
N VAL A 697 9.59 -7.19 26.92
CA VAL A 697 9.61 -6.58 25.58
C VAL A 697 8.67 -5.41 25.47
N ARG A 698 7.52 -5.47 26.14
CA ARG A 698 6.60 -4.33 26.25
C ARG A 698 7.27 -3.15 26.95
N LEU A 699 8.00 -3.40 28.05
CA LEU A 699 8.76 -2.36 28.76
C LEU A 699 9.85 -1.73 27.87
N LYS A 700 10.54 -2.55 27.06
CA LYS A 700 11.55 -2.05 26.11
C LYS A 700 10.93 -1.19 25.01
N GLN A 701 9.81 -1.61 24.43
CA GLN A 701 9.08 -0.84 23.41
C GLN A 701 8.55 0.48 23.98
N LYS A 702 8.00 0.46 25.20
CA LYS A 702 7.58 1.67 25.92
C LYS A 702 8.72 2.68 26.05
N LYS A 703 9.87 2.26 26.59
CA LYS A 703 11.06 3.13 26.72
C LYS A 703 11.51 3.73 25.38
N SER A 704 11.51 2.95 24.31
CA SER A 704 11.91 3.42 22.98
C SER A 704 10.95 4.48 22.43
N ARG A 705 9.64 4.32 22.67
CA ARG A 705 8.62 5.31 22.27
C ARG A 705 8.71 6.59 23.09
N ASP A 706 8.89 6.48 24.40
CA ASP A 706 9.05 7.65 25.27
C ASP A 706 10.27 8.50 24.87
N GLN A 707 11.37 7.84 24.47
CA GLN A 707 12.54 8.52 23.92
C GLN A 707 12.23 9.21 22.58
N ALA A 708 11.51 8.52 21.69
CA ALA A 708 11.12 9.10 20.39
C ALA A 708 10.17 10.30 20.55
N ARG A 709 9.22 10.24 21.49
CA ARG A 709 8.31 11.35 21.80
C ARG A 709 9.07 12.56 22.33
N LYS A 710 9.92 12.37 23.35
CA LYS A 710 10.76 13.45 23.91
C LYS A 710 11.60 14.11 22.84
N LYS A 711 12.14 13.32 21.90
CA LYS A 711 12.89 13.86 20.77
C LYS A 711 12.02 14.72 19.85
N MET A 712 10.80 14.29 19.53
CA MET A 712 9.88 15.10 18.70
C MET A 712 9.41 16.37 19.40
N GLU A 713 9.17 16.32 20.71
CA GLU A 713 8.84 17.50 21.51
C GLU A 713 9.97 18.52 21.46
N LEU A 714 11.22 18.08 21.66
CA LEU A 714 12.42 18.93 21.54
C LEU A 714 12.61 19.48 20.12
N ASP A 715 12.39 18.67 19.08
CA ASP A 715 12.49 19.10 17.69
C ASP A 715 11.41 20.15 17.34
N ALA A 716 10.20 20.01 17.90
CA ALA A 716 9.11 20.96 17.70
C ALA A 716 9.33 22.28 18.46
N GLU A 717 9.85 22.22 19.70
CA GLU A 717 10.25 23.39 20.47
C GLU A 717 11.40 24.14 19.78
N GLY A 718 12.40 23.42 19.26
CA GLY A 718 13.49 24.01 18.48
C GLY A 718 13.03 24.68 17.18
N ALA A 719 12.06 24.09 16.48
CA ALA A 719 11.46 24.71 15.29
C ALA A 719 10.63 25.96 15.64
N ALA A 720 9.90 25.95 16.75
CA ALA A 720 9.15 27.12 17.23
C ALA A 720 10.09 28.28 17.62
N MET A 721 11.20 27.98 18.30
CA MET A 721 12.22 28.99 18.65
C MET A 721 12.94 29.55 17.42
N GLN A 722 13.11 28.77 16.34
CA GLN A 722 13.65 29.27 15.07
C GLN A 722 12.68 30.20 14.33
N VAL A 723 11.37 29.93 14.38
CA VAL A 723 10.35 30.80 13.80
C VAL A 723 10.21 32.12 14.60
N GLU A 724 10.35 32.08 15.94
CA GLU A 724 10.42 33.29 16.76
C GLU A 724 11.75 34.05 16.61
N GLY A 725 12.86 33.34 16.34
CA GLY A 725 14.16 33.94 16.00
C GLY A 725 14.15 34.69 14.66
N ASP A 726 13.48 34.16 13.65
CA ASP A 726 13.31 34.83 12.34
C ASP A 726 12.32 36.00 12.41
N GLN A 727 11.35 35.98 13.35
CA GLN A 727 10.45 37.11 13.58
C GLN A 727 11.06 38.23 14.43
N SER A 728 12.09 37.94 15.24
CA SER A 728 12.78 38.94 16.08
C SER A 728 13.98 39.63 15.40
N GLN A 729 14.40 39.18 14.21
CA GLN A 729 15.37 39.90 13.36
C GLN A 729 14.70 40.78 12.28
N ALA A 730 13.37 40.79 12.19
CA ALA A 730 12.62 41.63 11.25
C ALA A 730 11.90 42.80 11.96
N SER A 731 12.66 43.62 12.69
CA SER A 731 12.19 44.93 13.15
C SER A 731 13.34 45.92 13.22
N ASP A 732 13.79 46.38 12.04
CA ASP A 732 14.20 47.76 11.83
C ASP A 732 14.34 48.06 10.33
N GLY A 733 13.57 49.04 9.84
CA GLY A 733 13.74 49.64 8.51
C GLY A 733 12.70 49.24 7.45
N LEU A 734 11.66 50.06 7.28
CA LEU A 734 10.69 49.99 6.17
C LEU A 734 11.35 50.17 4.79
N THR A 735 10.83 49.49 3.77
CA THR A 735 10.08 50.15 2.67
C THR A 735 9.26 49.16 1.85
N ASN A 736 8.13 49.67 1.37
CA ASN A 736 7.06 48.97 0.66
C ASN A 736 7.55 48.18 -0.56
N GLU A 737 7.49 46.86 -0.48
CA GLU A 737 7.31 46.01 -1.67
C GLU A 737 6.51 44.72 -1.36
N ALA A 738 5.50 44.86 -0.49
CA ALA A 738 4.43 43.89 -0.37
C ALA A 738 3.37 44.13 -1.46
N LYS A 739 3.67 43.74 -2.70
CA LYS A 739 2.72 43.45 -3.79
C LYS A 739 3.47 42.99 -5.05
N LYS A 740 3.97 41.75 -5.05
CA LYS A 740 4.08 40.92 -6.28
C LYS A 740 4.35 39.46 -5.93
N ILE A 741 3.35 38.66 -6.26
CA ILE A 741 3.31 37.20 -6.30
C ILE A 741 3.89 36.75 -7.65
N LEU A 742 4.38 35.51 -7.70
CA LEU A 742 4.75 34.67 -8.87
C LEU A 742 6.20 34.78 -9.35
N ASP A 743 7.06 33.90 -8.82
CA ASP A 743 7.60 32.75 -9.57
C ASP A 743 8.83 32.19 -8.84
N ASN A 744 8.67 31.08 -8.11
CA ASN A 744 9.74 30.10 -8.00
C ASN A 744 9.19 28.71 -7.64
N PRO A 745 9.43 27.69 -8.46
CA PRO A 745 8.89 26.35 -8.29
C PRO A 745 9.78 25.47 -7.40
N THR A 746 9.20 24.34 -7.02
CA THR A 746 9.86 23.11 -6.53
C THR A 746 10.46 23.16 -5.13
N PHE A 747 9.59 22.95 -4.14
CA PHE A 747 9.99 22.35 -2.88
C PHE A 747 9.61 20.87 -2.84
N ALA A 748 10.62 20.06 -2.56
CA ALA A 748 10.56 18.63 -2.39
C ALA A 748 9.53 18.24 -1.33
N ALA A 749 8.43 17.63 -1.77
CA ALA A 749 7.59 16.85 -0.88
C ALA A 749 8.39 15.61 -0.48
N SER A 750 8.85 15.58 0.77
CA SER A 750 9.35 14.35 1.38
C SER A 750 8.21 13.33 1.35
N THR A 751 8.29 12.40 0.41
CA THR A 751 7.42 11.24 0.27
C THR A 751 7.55 10.39 1.52
N ARG A 752 6.65 10.59 2.48
CA ARG A 752 6.45 9.67 3.58
C ARG A 752 5.61 8.51 3.06
N SER A 753 6.28 7.40 2.75
CA SER A 753 5.63 6.11 2.54
C SER A 753 4.89 5.72 3.82
N ILE A 754 3.57 5.77 3.82
CA ILE A 754 2.76 5.06 4.82
C ILE A 754 2.89 3.59 4.46
N VAL A 755 3.79 2.90 5.15
CA VAL A 755 4.00 1.46 4.98
C VAL A 755 2.94 0.77 5.84
N ASP A 756 1.96 0.12 5.20
CA ASP A 756 0.99 -0.76 5.88
C ASP A 756 1.61 -2.08 6.40
N ASP A 757 2.91 -2.27 6.19
CA ASP A 757 3.71 -3.32 6.82
C ASP A 757 4.66 -2.73 7.88
N ALA A 758 4.13 -2.43 9.07
CA ALA A 758 4.94 -2.17 10.27
C ALA A 758 5.73 -3.40 10.75
N ASN A 759 5.67 -4.52 10.02
CA ASN A 759 6.43 -5.74 10.31
C ASN A 759 7.85 -5.64 9.74
N LYS A 760 8.72 -4.89 10.42
CA LYS A 760 10.13 -5.29 10.50
C LYS A 760 10.23 -6.48 11.44
N TYR A 761 10.26 -7.67 10.87
CA TYR A 761 11.02 -8.74 11.49
C TYR A 761 12.50 -8.33 11.36
N PRO A 762 13.28 -8.30 12.46
CA PRO A 762 14.68 -7.91 12.37
C PRO A 762 15.37 -8.89 11.41
N ASP A 763 15.89 -8.36 10.30
CA ASP A 763 16.81 -9.09 9.42
C ASP A 763 18.05 -9.49 10.23
N ASP A 764 18.52 -10.70 9.94
CA ASP A 764 19.72 -11.37 10.43
C ASP A 764 20.74 -10.45 11.11
N ALA A 765 20.87 -10.59 12.42
CA ALA A 765 22.11 -10.19 13.08
C ALA A 765 23.24 -11.06 12.52
N PRO A 766 24.41 -10.50 12.17
CA PRO A 766 25.54 -11.31 11.75
C PRO A 766 25.89 -12.30 12.86
N VAL A 767 25.99 -13.58 12.50
CA VAL A 767 26.52 -14.65 13.33
C VAL A 767 28.02 -14.40 13.52
N SER A 768 28.37 -13.49 14.41
CA SER A 768 29.73 -13.31 14.92
C SER A 768 29.71 -12.41 16.16
N GLU A 769 29.39 -12.98 17.32
CA GLU A 769 29.84 -12.57 18.67
C GLU A 769 28.98 -13.27 19.75
N VAL A 770 29.00 -14.60 19.78
CA VAL A 770 28.59 -15.36 20.99
C VAL A 770 29.59 -16.48 21.33
N ALA A 771 30.71 -16.56 20.62
CA ALA A 771 31.79 -17.50 20.90
C ALA A 771 32.88 -16.83 21.76
N SER A 772 32.53 -16.36 22.95
CA SER A 772 33.52 -15.92 23.95
C SER A 772 33.01 -15.85 25.39
N LEU A 773 31.92 -16.56 25.73
CA LEU A 773 31.40 -16.63 27.11
C LEU A 773 31.03 -18.07 27.57
N THR A 774 31.51 -19.10 26.87
CA THR A 774 31.36 -20.52 27.26
C THR A 774 32.72 -21.22 27.33
N ALA A 775 33.71 -20.57 27.92
CA ALA A 775 35.03 -21.14 28.16
C ALA A 775 35.52 -20.77 29.57
N GLU A 776 34.68 -20.99 30.58
CA GLU A 776 35.07 -20.86 31.99
C GLU A 776 34.12 -21.69 32.89
N GLN A 777 33.87 -22.96 32.55
CA GLN A 777 33.20 -23.88 33.49
C GLN A 777 33.37 -25.39 33.22
N GLU A 778 34.45 -25.80 32.54
CA GLU A 778 34.83 -27.22 32.44
C GLU A 778 36.31 -27.41 32.81
N SER A 779 36.60 -27.32 34.10
CA SER A 779 37.82 -27.89 34.68
C SER A 779 37.52 -28.34 36.11
N GLY A 780 36.90 -29.52 36.26
CA GLY A 780 36.51 -30.00 37.58
C GLY A 780 35.79 -31.34 37.60
N ALA A 781 36.23 -32.32 36.80
CA ALA A 781 35.80 -33.71 36.98
C ALA A 781 36.98 -34.65 36.76
N GLY A 782 37.66 -34.97 37.86
CA GLY A 782 38.69 -36.00 37.91
C GLY A 782 38.41 -36.92 39.08
N LYS A 783 38.17 -38.20 38.77
CA LYS A 783 38.13 -39.38 39.64
C LYS A 783 36.86 -39.56 40.48
N PHE A 784 35.99 -40.48 40.05
CA PHE A 784 35.75 -41.72 40.78
C PHE A 784 35.19 -42.77 39.81
N SER A 785 35.98 -43.81 39.60
CA SER A 785 35.67 -45.04 38.87
C SER A 785 34.95 -46.02 39.78
N GLY A 786 34.05 -46.83 39.21
CA GLY A 786 33.77 -48.17 39.74
C GLY A 786 32.28 -48.52 39.83
N GLU A 787 31.90 -49.49 39.00
CA GLU A 787 30.89 -50.52 39.28
C GLU A 787 29.42 -50.09 39.48
N ALA A 788 28.60 -50.32 38.44
CA ALA A 788 27.35 -51.07 38.52
C ALA A 788 26.72 -51.18 37.13
N GLY A 789 27.07 -52.24 36.41
CA GLY A 789 26.17 -52.80 35.41
C GLY A 789 25.00 -53.52 36.09
N GLU A 790 23.94 -53.75 35.33
CA GLU A 790 22.74 -54.54 35.66
C GLU A 790 21.69 -53.88 36.57
N LEU A 791 20.60 -53.43 35.96
CA LEU A 791 19.20 -53.69 36.35
C LEU A 791 18.29 -52.97 35.31
N LEU A 792 17.97 -53.66 34.22
CA LEU A 792 16.62 -54.22 33.93
C LEU A 792 15.60 -53.12 33.55
N LYS A 793 15.28 -52.94 32.26
CA LYS A 793 14.12 -53.59 31.60
C LYS A 793 12.95 -53.80 32.56
N GLY A 794 11.99 -52.88 32.45
CA GLY A 794 10.60 -52.97 32.88
C GLY A 794 9.80 -52.01 32.01
#